data_AF-A0A8J2JJC0-F1
#
_entry.id   AF-A0A8J2JJC0-F1
#
_cell.length_a   1.000
_cell.length_b   1.000
_cell.length_c   1.000
_cell.angle_alpha   90.00
_cell.angle_beta   90.00
_cell.angle_gamma   90.00
#
_symmetry.space_group_name_H-M   'P 1'
#
loop_
_entity.id
_entity.type
_entity.pdbx_description
1 polymer ?
#
loop_
_entity_poly.entity_id
_entity_poly.type
_entity_poly.pdbx_seq_one_letter_code
_entity_poly.pdbx_strand_id
1 'polypeptide(L)'
;ISLQVRRLGGAYGCKITRGAHTAVACALAAFITNKPVRLPLDLETNMSIVGKRFPLLVSYDVGVDDNGKIEELNFNVAADTGAYQNESVDYAVVLMFQNCYQAIGWTYNISSVTTNTPPNTWTRAPGSIKGVAVIEIIMNHIAFETGLDPTAVRRTNLIQEGDAIVEPNPDPTFKGPNLIPELLEDIENSYQYSIRKSTVEAFNLNNRWRKRGIALSTMRYPQAYGVRYGAYIAIYHEDGTVAVSHGGIEMGQGINTKVAQVVAHILQIPLDKVVIRPSDNLIGANSDTTGGALTSELVSYAALVCAQTLKDRIDEVRKEHKIDATEWELAVATAHANNVDLRATFMHTPKDPPAPYDIWGLNAVEAEIDCLTGEFKVSRCDLIADVGKSLSPEVDVGQVEGAYIMGMGFWTKERLIYDENNGELLTNNTWQYKVPFAKCLPEDFRIKFISDRPNPLGVLSSKSSGEAPLCLTITVVEAIRNAILSARQDAGNNEWFTMDLPLSPDEIVRHSLTDSSHPTSGVEVWLKNKRVVLQSEKRQCSQNFSVSKQSSTVKDSMGRIPSTVYALSVGLGTSYFVTGFMYLIAVINITNSDLTTVKCEGTVLEPPFTTLPTYFTTYPKQWPCKYLALEIICGIVAILIGMTQIAFNLTALGTNSSMTPWFIWLLVHAIIALLVLIVAIITAVILSTTATGLLSFLSPGIQASPQTILLQLPPMISLTKTRPKTLRALVQLFVMWGFINIIFCIVGSIFIIRCRKELLTEKPAKLEITLDKIFDGIGAFFRKKIFPKEAPMTADASTGVINKR
;
A
#
# COMPACT_ATOMS: atom_id res chain seq x y z
N ILE A 1 -0.18 27.58 8.72
CA ILE A 1 -0.58 26.47 7.81
C ILE A 1 -2.08 26.27 8.01
N SER A 2 -2.88 26.34 6.93
CA SER A 2 -4.29 25.97 6.98
C SER A 2 -4.45 24.59 6.36
N LEU A 3 -5.25 23.73 6.99
CA LEU A 3 -5.53 22.37 6.54
C LEU A 3 -7.04 22.24 6.34
N GLN A 4 -7.43 21.64 5.22
CA GLN A 4 -8.82 21.33 4.91
C GLN A 4 -8.92 19.92 4.36
N VAL A 5 -9.87 19.14 4.88
CA VAL A 5 -10.17 17.78 4.44
C VAL A 5 -11.67 17.68 4.20
N ARG A 6 -12.07 17.55 2.93
CA ARG A 6 -13.47 17.34 2.58
C ARG A 6 -13.92 15.91 2.86
N ARG A 7 -13.12 14.93 2.42
CA ARG A 7 -13.32 13.49 2.61
C ARG A 7 -12.05 12.71 2.24
N LEU A 8 -11.97 11.46 2.69
CA LEU A 8 -10.99 10.47 2.25
C LEU A 8 -11.69 9.30 1.53
N GLY A 9 -11.04 8.73 0.51
CA GLY A 9 -11.44 7.45 -0.07
C GLY A 9 -10.83 6.30 0.74
N GLY A 10 -11.37 6.01 1.92
CA GLY A 10 -10.83 5.03 2.86
C GLY A 10 -9.56 5.50 3.58
N ALA A 11 -9.33 5.01 4.79
CA ALA A 11 -8.13 5.32 5.58
C ALA A 11 -7.72 4.17 6.50
N TYR A 12 -8.69 3.60 7.24
CA TYR A 12 -8.53 2.42 8.08
C TYR A 12 -7.39 2.47 9.11
N GLY A 13 -6.86 3.66 9.44
CA GLY A 13 -5.79 3.86 10.43
C GLY A 13 -4.50 4.45 9.84
N CYS A 14 -4.04 3.99 8.68
CA CYS A 14 -2.72 4.40 8.17
C CYS A 14 -2.61 5.90 7.85
N LYS A 15 -3.72 6.54 7.46
CA LYS A 15 -3.74 7.99 7.16
C LYS A 15 -3.78 8.87 8.42
N ILE A 16 -3.71 8.30 9.62
CA ILE A 16 -3.55 9.08 10.85
C ILE A 16 -2.16 9.72 10.88
N THR A 17 -1.11 8.94 10.63
CA THR A 17 0.28 9.44 10.68
C THR A 17 0.98 9.39 9.32
N ARG A 18 0.75 8.36 8.49
CA ARG A 18 1.53 8.14 7.25
C ARG A 18 1.24 9.20 6.17
N GLY A 19 0.07 9.84 6.22
CA GLY A 19 -0.25 10.97 5.35
C GLY A 19 0.74 12.14 5.49
N ALA A 20 1.38 12.29 6.66
CA ALA A 20 2.34 13.35 6.93
C ALA A 20 3.56 13.29 6.00
N HIS A 21 4.02 12.10 5.58
CA HIS A 21 5.16 11.98 4.66
C HIS A 21 4.91 12.77 3.37
N THR A 22 3.76 12.53 2.74
CA THR A 22 3.37 13.22 1.51
C THR A 22 3.09 14.70 1.73
N ALA A 23 2.43 15.04 2.85
CA ALA A 23 2.07 16.42 3.17
C ALA A 23 3.31 17.29 3.39
N VAL A 24 4.28 16.81 4.17
CA VAL A 24 5.52 17.55 4.48
C VAL A 24 6.41 17.70 3.25
N ALA A 25 6.59 16.64 2.46
CA ALA A 25 7.35 16.71 1.21
C ALA A 25 6.73 17.71 0.22
N CYS A 26 5.40 17.67 0.08
CA CYS A 26 4.65 18.60 -0.78
C CYS A 26 4.76 20.05 -0.27
N ALA A 27 4.63 20.26 1.04
CA ALA A 27 4.75 21.58 1.65
C ALA A 27 6.15 22.19 1.48
N LEU A 28 7.21 21.39 1.66
CA LEU A 28 8.58 21.82 1.44
C LEU A 28 8.82 22.20 -0.02
N ALA A 29 8.37 21.38 -0.97
CA ALA A 29 8.48 21.67 -2.39
C ALA A 29 7.71 22.96 -2.75
N ALA A 30 6.50 23.15 -2.21
CA ALA A 30 5.72 24.36 -2.42
C ALA A 30 6.43 25.60 -1.84
N PHE A 31 7.05 25.48 -0.67
CA PHE A 31 7.83 26.54 -0.03
C PHE A 31 9.04 26.94 -0.88
N ILE A 32 9.83 25.96 -1.35
CA ILE A 32 11.04 26.22 -2.15
C ILE A 32 10.67 26.80 -3.53
N THR A 33 9.62 26.29 -4.17
CA THR A 33 9.25 26.69 -5.54
C THR A 33 8.33 27.91 -5.61
N ASN A 34 7.73 28.28 -4.47
CA ASN A 34 6.68 29.29 -4.36
C ASN A 34 5.52 29.07 -5.34
N LYS A 35 5.16 27.79 -5.56
CA LYS A 35 4.08 27.36 -6.46
C LYS A 35 3.20 26.31 -5.79
N PRO A 36 1.93 26.17 -6.20
CA PRO A 36 1.12 25.03 -5.79
C PRO A 36 1.78 23.72 -6.24
N VAL A 37 1.94 22.78 -5.30
CA VAL A 37 2.48 21.44 -5.56
C VAL A 37 1.41 20.39 -5.25
N ARG A 38 1.39 19.32 -6.05
CA ARG A 38 0.52 18.16 -5.85
C ARG A 38 1.37 16.89 -5.94
N LEU A 39 1.25 16.02 -4.93
CA LEU A 39 2.01 14.76 -4.86
C LEU A 39 1.06 13.56 -4.65
N PRO A 40 0.48 12.99 -5.72
CA PRO A 40 -0.20 11.71 -5.65
C PRO A 40 0.84 10.58 -5.66
N LEU A 41 0.63 9.55 -4.82
CA LEU A 41 1.43 8.32 -4.87
C LEU A 41 0.72 7.26 -5.71
N ASP A 42 1.48 6.52 -6.52
CA ASP A 42 1.01 5.24 -7.05
C ASP A 42 0.96 4.17 -5.94
N LEU A 43 0.30 3.05 -6.23
CA LEU A 43 0.06 2.01 -5.24
C LEU A 43 1.36 1.34 -4.77
N GLU A 44 2.30 1.09 -5.67
CA GLU A 44 3.57 0.41 -5.37
C GLU A 44 4.43 1.26 -4.44
N THR A 45 4.56 2.55 -4.75
CA THR A 45 5.25 3.53 -3.91
C THR A 45 4.56 3.69 -2.56
N ASN A 46 3.22 3.69 -2.53
CA ASN A 46 2.49 3.76 -1.27
C ASN A 46 2.71 2.50 -0.41
N MET A 47 2.59 1.30 -0.98
CA MET A 47 2.77 0.04 -0.25
C MET A 47 4.21 -0.17 0.23
N SER A 48 5.21 0.37 -0.45
CA SER A 48 6.61 0.27 -0.02
C SER A 48 6.95 1.16 1.18
N ILE A 49 6.21 2.24 1.44
CA ILE A 49 6.52 3.21 2.51
C ILE A 49 5.52 3.25 3.66
N VAL A 50 4.27 2.81 3.45
CA VAL A 50 3.17 3.05 4.40
C VAL A 50 3.21 2.15 5.64
N GLY A 51 3.90 1.01 5.57
CA GLY A 51 3.88 -0.02 6.61
C GLY A 51 2.69 -0.97 6.48
N LYS A 52 2.56 -1.88 7.45
CA LYS A 52 1.50 -2.90 7.52
C LYS A 52 0.86 -2.94 8.92
N ARG A 53 -0.18 -3.75 9.09
CA ARG A 53 -0.65 -4.15 10.42
C ARG A 53 0.47 -4.93 11.13
N PHE A 54 0.69 -4.67 12.42
CA PHE A 54 1.71 -5.30 13.25
C PHE A 54 1.62 -6.83 13.24
N PRO A 55 2.59 -7.58 12.66
CA PRO A 55 2.69 -9.03 12.83
C PRO A 55 2.93 -9.39 14.29
N LEU A 56 2.26 -10.44 14.79
CA LEU A 56 2.44 -10.94 16.15
C LEU A 56 2.84 -12.41 16.09
N LEU A 57 3.85 -12.79 16.86
CA LEU A 57 4.11 -14.17 17.26
C LEU A 57 3.64 -14.33 18.70
N VAL A 58 2.81 -15.34 18.96
CA VAL A 58 2.26 -15.59 20.29
C VAL A 58 2.55 -17.03 20.70
N SER A 59 3.15 -17.21 21.88
CA SER A 59 3.24 -18.50 22.56
C SER A 59 2.49 -18.43 23.88
N TYR A 60 1.90 -19.56 24.26
CA TYR A 60 1.13 -19.65 25.50
C TYR A 60 1.30 -21.02 26.17
N ASP A 61 1.16 -21.01 27.49
CA ASP A 61 1.01 -22.20 28.34
C ASP A 61 -0.29 -22.05 29.11
N VAL A 62 -1.14 -23.07 29.09
CA VAL A 62 -2.47 -23.04 29.72
C VAL A 62 -2.68 -24.26 30.61
N GLY A 63 -3.11 -24.00 31.85
CA GLY A 63 -3.53 -25.02 32.82
C GLY A 63 -5.05 -24.99 32.96
N VAL A 64 -5.70 -26.16 32.81
CA VAL A 64 -7.15 -26.31 32.92
C VAL A 64 -7.55 -27.48 33.82
N ASP A 65 -8.73 -27.38 34.43
CA ASP A 65 -9.37 -28.49 35.12
C ASP A 65 -10.11 -29.44 34.14
N ASP A 66 -10.68 -30.53 34.68
CA ASP A 66 -11.44 -31.53 33.91
C ASP A 66 -12.71 -30.95 33.21
N ASN A 67 -13.18 -29.77 33.64
CA ASN A 67 -14.33 -29.08 33.04
C ASN A 67 -13.90 -28.02 32.01
N GLY A 68 -12.60 -27.93 31.71
CA GLY A 68 -12.02 -26.94 30.81
C GLY A 68 -11.96 -25.53 31.42
N LYS A 69 -12.08 -25.37 32.74
CA LYS A 69 -11.89 -24.09 33.42
C LYS A 69 -10.41 -23.74 33.47
N ILE A 70 -10.06 -22.52 33.09
CA ILE A 70 -8.69 -22.01 33.13
C ILE A 70 -8.30 -21.67 34.57
N GLU A 71 -7.21 -22.25 35.05
CA GLU A 71 -6.61 -21.96 36.36
C GLU A 71 -5.35 -21.09 36.25
N GLU A 72 -4.60 -21.25 35.16
CA GLU A 72 -3.39 -20.49 34.86
C GLU A 72 -3.26 -20.30 33.34
N LEU A 73 -2.83 -19.11 32.92
CA LEU A 73 -2.58 -18.83 31.51
C LEU A 73 -1.44 -17.84 31.33
N ASN A 74 -0.34 -18.31 30.75
CA ASN A 74 0.86 -17.51 30.53
C ASN A 74 1.02 -17.20 29.05
N PHE A 75 1.19 -15.93 28.71
CA PHE A 75 1.31 -15.45 27.34
C PHE A 75 2.63 -14.73 27.07
N ASN A 76 3.26 -15.05 25.95
CA ASN A 76 4.38 -14.27 25.42
C ASN A 76 4.05 -13.79 24.01
N VAL A 77 4.07 -12.48 23.80
CA VAL A 77 3.78 -11.84 22.52
C VAL A 77 5.03 -11.11 22.03
N ALA A 78 5.47 -11.42 20.81
CA ALA A 78 6.46 -10.63 20.09
C ALA A 78 5.78 -9.88 18.94
N ALA A 79 5.78 -8.55 19.01
CA ALA A 79 5.19 -7.67 18.01
C ALA A 79 6.29 -7.10 17.09
N ASP A 80 6.21 -7.38 15.78
CA ASP A 80 7.10 -6.75 14.80
C ASP A 80 6.67 -5.29 14.58
N THR A 81 7.58 -4.36 14.82
CA THR A 81 7.37 -2.90 14.71
C THR A 81 7.95 -2.31 13.42
N GLY A 82 8.72 -3.08 12.64
CA GLY A 82 9.50 -2.58 11.51
C GLY A 82 10.81 -1.91 11.93
N ALA A 83 11.34 -1.03 11.07
CA ALA A 83 12.66 -0.40 11.23
C ALA A 83 12.80 0.46 12.49
N TYR A 84 11.69 0.96 13.01
CA TYR A 84 11.59 1.66 14.28
C TYR A 84 10.15 1.61 14.76
N GLN A 85 9.96 1.72 16.08
CA GLN A 85 8.62 1.79 16.65
C GLN A 85 7.99 3.14 16.35
N ASN A 86 6.94 3.11 15.54
CA ASN A 86 6.24 4.30 15.08
C ASN A 86 4.88 4.47 15.79
N GLU A 87 4.11 3.40 15.88
CA GLU A 87 2.96 3.28 16.80
C GLU A 87 3.09 1.97 17.62
N SER A 88 2.22 1.77 18.61
CA SER A 88 2.11 0.52 19.38
C SER A 88 0.68 -0.04 19.31
N VAL A 89 0.56 -1.36 19.44
CA VAL A 89 -0.71 -2.09 19.60
C VAL A 89 -0.78 -2.86 20.93
N ASP A 90 0.27 -2.79 21.75
CA ASP A 90 0.48 -3.70 22.89
C ASP A 90 -0.67 -3.60 23.89
N TYR A 91 -1.07 -2.36 24.22
CA TYR A 91 -2.19 -2.09 25.11
C TYR A 91 -3.51 -2.70 24.61
N ALA A 92 -3.85 -2.51 23.33
CA ALA A 92 -5.08 -3.03 22.76
C ALA A 92 -5.07 -4.57 22.65
N VAL A 93 -3.90 -5.17 22.43
CA VAL A 93 -3.73 -6.62 22.48
C VAL A 93 -4.03 -7.15 23.89
N VAL A 94 -3.44 -6.57 24.94
CA VAL A 94 -3.68 -6.95 26.35
C VAL A 94 -5.15 -6.82 26.73
N LEU A 95 -5.74 -5.66 26.45
CA LEU A 95 -7.13 -5.35 26.75
C LEU A 95 -8.08 -6.42 26.19
N MET A 96 -7.80 -6.88 24.97
CA MET A 96 -8.71 -7.72 24.19
C MET A 96 -8.46 -9.22 24.37
N PHE A 97 -7.38 -9.62 25.05
CA PHE A 97 -7.13 -11.03 25.39
C PHE A 97 -8.13 -11.56 26.41
N GLN A 98 -8.53 -10.75 27.39
CA GLN A 98 -9.54 -11.18 28.38
C GLN A 98 -10.85 -11.54 27.68
N ASN A 99 -11.22 -10.75 26.66
CA ASN A 99 -12.44 -10.92 25.89
C ASN A 99 -13.66 -11.15 26.79
N CYS A 100 -14.37 -12.27 26.65
CA CYS A 100 -15.56 -12.61 27.42
C CYS A 100 -15.27 -13.40 28.70
N TYR A 101 -14.01 -13.57 29.09
CA TYR A 101 -13.57 -14.60 30.03
C TYR A 101 -12.99 -14.05 31.33
N GLN A 102 -13.09 -14.85 32.39
CA GLN A 102 -12.50 -14.54 33.68
C GLN A 102 -10.97 -14.72 33.61
N ALA A 103 -10.21 -13.68 33.97
CA ALA A 103 -8.75 -13.68 33.89
C ALA A 103 -8.09 -14.09 35.21
N ILE A 104 -8.36 -15.30 35.69
CA ILE A 104 -7.75 -15.83 36.93
C ILE A 104 -6.37 -16.42 36.62
N GLY A 105 -5.32 -15.93 37.29
CA GLY A 105 -3.97 -16.50 37.16
C GLY A 105 -3.31 -16.22 35.81
N TRP A 106 -3.76 -15.18 35.08
CA TRP A 106 -3.20 -14.85 33.78
C TRP A 106 -1.96 -13.97 33.93
N THR A 107 -0.89 -14.31 33.22
CA THR A 107 0.29 -13.46 33.10
C THR A 107 0.63 -13.22 31.64
N TYR A 108 1.20 -12.06 31.33
CA TYR A 108 1.57 -11.71 29.97
C TYR A 108 2.91 -11.00 29.91
N ASN A 109 3.65 -11.26 28.84
CA ASN A 109 4.86 -10.56 28.46
C ASN A 109 4.71 -10.11 26.99
N ILE A 110 4.92 -8.82 26.74
CA ILE A 110 4.89 -8.26 25.39
C ILE A 110 6.24 -7.62 25.09
N SER A 111 6.83 -8.06 23.99
CA SER A 111 8.09 -7.56 23.46
C SER A 111 7.89 -6.95 22.09
N SER A 112 8.36 -5.72 21.89
CA SER A 112 8.47 -5.12 20.57
C SER A 112 9.78 -5.55 19.90
N VAL A 113 9.68 -6.03 18.66
CA VAL A 113 10.82 -6.47 17.84
C VAL A 113 11.02 -5.47 16.69
N THR A 114 12.26 -5.00 16.53
CA THR A 114 12.65 -4.18 15.39
C THR A 114 13.18 -5.06 14.26
N THR A 115 12.76 -4.76 13.04
CA THR A 115 13.11 -5.51 11.83
C THR A 115 13.46 -4.54 10.70
N ASN A 116 14.12 -4.99 9.64
CA ASN A 116 14.48 -4.12 8.52
C ASN A 116 13.34 -3.89 7.51
N THR A 117 12.07 -3.90 7.95
CA THR A 117 10.90 -3.59 7.10
C THR A 117 10.38 -2.17 7.37
N PRO A 118 9.53 -1.61 6.48
CA PRO A 118 8.87 -0.32 6.77
C PRO A 118 8.17 -0.34 8.15
N PRO A 119 8.24 0.75 8.93
CA PRO A 119 7.57 0.85 10.22
C PRO A 119 6.07 0.58 10.10
N ASN A 120 5.56 -0.27 10.97
CA ASN A 120 4.15 -0.67 10.96
C ASN A 120 3.25 0.46 11.44
N THR A 121 1.97 0.37 11.10
CA THR A 121 0.99 1.38 11.51
C THR A 121 -0.38 0.79 11.84
N TRP A 122 -1.23 1.61 12.45
CA TRP A 122 -2.56 1.18 12.81
C TRP A 122 -3.39 0.81 11.58
N THR A 123 -4.08 -0.31 11.71
CA THR A 123 -5.11 -0.76 10.78
C THR A 123 -6.34 -1.13 11.61
N ARG A 124 -7.55 -0.86 11.10
CA ARG A 124 -8.87 -1.08 11.75
C ARG A 124 -8.86 -2.23 12.75
N ALA A 125 -9.30 -1.96 13.98
CA ALA A 125 -9.13 -2.81 15.17
C ALA A 125 -7.63 -3.12 15.48
N PRO A 126 -6.79 -2.08 15.69
CA PRO A 126 -5.37 -2.25 15.91
C PRO A 126 -5.13 -3.02 17.22
N GLY A 127 -4.48 -4.18 17.14
CA GLY A 127 -4.28 -5.07 18.30
C GLY A 127 -5.52 -5.88 18.65
N SER A 128 -6.70 -5.26 18.69
CA SER A 128 -7.95 -5.89 19.16
C SER A 128 -8.34 -7.16 18.42
N ILE A 129 -8.25 -7.14 17.08
CA ILE A 129 -8.54 -8.32 16.26
C ILE A 129 -7.67 -9.52 16.67
N LYS A 130 -6.40 -9.27 17.03
CA LYS A 130 -5.45 -10.32 17.39
C LYS A 130 -5.63 -10.77 18.83
N GLY A 131 -5.94 -9.86 19.75
CA GLY A 131 -6.25 -10.19 21.14
C GLY A 131 -7.43 -11.15 21.23
N VAL A 132 -8.55 -10.81 20.57
CA VAL A 132 -9.74 -11.70 20.50
C VAL A 132 -9.40 -13.02 19.81
N ALA A 133 -8.67 -12.97 18.69
CA ALA A 133 -8.34 -14.18 17.95
C ALA A 133 -7.55 -15.19 18.78
N VAL A 134 -6.54 -14.76 19.51
CA VAL A 134 -5.68 -15.69 20.27
C VAL A 134 -6.46 -16.38 21.39
N ILE A 135 -7.25 -15.64 22.18
CA ILE A 135 -8.00 -16.28 23.26
C ILE A 135 -9.08 -17.23 22.72
N GLU A 136 -9.73 -16.89 21.60
CA GLU A 136 -10.70 -17.78 20.96
C GLU A 136 -10.05 -19.05 20.39
N ILE A 137 -8.83 -18.96 19.85
CA ILE A 137 -8.04 -20.14 19.45
C ILE A 137 -7.74 -21.01 20.67
N ILE A 138 -7.40 -20.41 21.81
CA ILE A 138 -7.08 -21.15 23.05
C ILE A 138 -8.31 -21.85 23.60
N MET A 139 -9.47 -21.19 23.60
CA MET A 139 -10.72 -21.83 24.01
C MET A 139 -11.05 -23.06 23.16
N ASN A 140 -10.80 -22.99 21.85
CA ASN A 140 -10.98 -24.14 20.98
C ASN A 140 -9.89 -25.22 21.18
N HIS A 141 -8.66 -24.84 21.47
CA HIS A 141 -7.59 -25.79 21.79
C HIS A 141 -7.87 -26.54 23.10
N ILE A 142 -8.34 -25.84 24.14
CA ILE A 142 -8.79 -26.46 25.39
C ILE A 142 -9.91 -27.46 25.11
N ALA A 143 -10.92 -27.06 24.34
CA ALA A 143 -12.04 -27.95 23.98
C ALA A 143 -11.57 -29.19 23.21
N PHE A 144 -10.59 -29.03 22.32
CA PHE A 144 -10.00 -30.15 21.58
C PHE A 144 -9.27 -31.13 22.51
N GLU A 145 -8.37 -30.64 23.36
CA GLU A 145 -7.56 -31.49 24.26
C GLU A 145 -8.40 -32.17 25.35
N THR A 146 -9.44 -31.50 25.85
CA THR A 146 -10.35 -32.05 26.87
C THR A 146 -11.48 -32.91 26.28
N GLY A 147 -11.74 -32.83 24.97
CA GLY A 147 -12.87 -33.48 24.31
C GLY A 147 -14.25 -32.88 24.65
N LEU A 148 -14.28 -31.71 25.29
CA LEU A 148 -15.51 -31.01 25.67
C LEU A 148 -16.11 -30.24 24.49
N ASP A 149 -17.42 -29.92 24.58
CA ASP A 149 -18.02 -29.03 23.59
C ASP A 149 -17.40 -27.61 23.69
N PRO A 150 -16.97 -27.00 22.58
CA PRO A 150 -16.35 -25.67 22.62
C PRO A 150 -17.25 -24.57 23.21
N THR A 151 -18.57 -24.73 23.15
CA THR A 151 -19.53 -23.80 23.78
C THR A 151 -19.56 -23.99 25.28
N ALA A 152 -19.46 -25.23 25.76
CA ALA A 152 -19.41 -25.55 27.18
C ALA A 152 -18.14 -24.98 27.82
N VAL A 153 -16.98 -25.16 27.18
CA VAL A 153 -15.70 -24.57 27.65
C VAL A 153 -15.80 -23.05 27.77
N ARG A 154 -16.37 -22.37 26.77
CA ARG A 154 -16.60 -20.91 26.83
C ARG A 154 -17.51 -20.54 28.00
N ARG A 155 -18.63 -21.24 28.18
CA ARG A 155 -19.58 -20.99 29.29
C ARG A 155 -18.93 -21.13 30.66
N THR A 156 -18.10 -22.15 30.86
CA THR A 156 -17.37 -22.38 32.12
C THR A 156 -16.45 -21.20 32.47
N ASN A 157 -15.90 -20.51 31.48
CA ASN A 157 -14.89 -19.47 31.67
C ASN A 157 -15.44 -18.04 31.56
N LEU A 158 -16.75 -17.83 31.41
CA LEU A 158 -17.31 -16.48 31.21
C LEU A 158 -17.07 -15.56 32.40
N ILE A 159 -16.75 -14.30 32.10
CA ILE A 159 -16.67 -13.22 33.10
C ILE A 159 -18.06 -12.92 33.68
N GLN A 160 -18.11 -12.65 34.97
CA GLN A 160 -19.31 -12.33 35.75
C GLN A 160 -19.19 -10.96 36.43
N GLU A 161 -20.32 -10.37 36.78
CA GLU A 161 -20.36 -9.08 37.48
C GLU A 161 -19.54 -9.16 38.78
N GLY A 162 -18.66 -8.17 38.98
CA GLY A 162 -17.73 -8.12 40.10
C GLY A 162 -16.36 -8.77 39.85
N ASP A 163 -16.18 -9.52 38.76
CA ASP A 163 -14.87 -10.05 38.39
C ASP A 163 -13.88 -8.94 37.99
N ALA A 164 -12.59 -9.20 38.18
CA ALA A 164 -11.55 -8.26 37.76
C ALA A 164 -11.49 -8.12 36.23
N ILE A 165 -11.29 -6.89 35.75
CA ILE A 165 -11.01 -6.59 34.34
C ILE A 165 -9.57 -6.10 34.16
N VAL A 166 -9.01 -6.39 32.99
CA VAL A 166 -7.64 -5.99 32.61
C VAL A 166 -7.55 -4.50 32.21
N GLU A 167 -8.68 -3.81 32.13
CA GLU A 167 -8.78 -2.42 31.70
C GLU A 167 -8.26 -1.44 32.77
N PRO A 168 -7.63 -0.31 32.38
CA PRO A 168 -7.26 0.77 33.30
C PRO A 168 -8.52 1.57 33.67
N ASN A 169 -9.33 0.99 34.54
CA ASN A 169 -10.51 1.60 35.14
C ASN A 169 -10.18 1.99 36.59
N PRO A 170 -10.64 3.16 37.10
CA PRO A 170 -10.56 3.50 38.53
C PRO A 170 -11.10 2.41 39.46
N ASP A 171 -12.08 1.64 38.98
CA ASP A 171 -12.62 0.45 39.62
C ASP A 171 -12.56 -0.69 38.60
N PRO A 172 -11.47 -1.49 38.59
CA PRO A 172 -11.20 -2.52 37.58
C PRO A 172 -12.04 -3.78 37.85
N THR A 173 -13.35 -3.60 37.98
CA THR A 173 -14.34 -4.65 38.10
C THR A 173 -15.30 -4.60 36.92
N PHE A 174 -15.71 -5.77 36.43
CA PHE A 174 -16.70 -5.90 35.39
C PHE A 174 -18.08 -5.53 35.95
N LYS A 175 -18.81 -4.68 35.21
CA LYS A 175 -20.10 -4.11 35.65
C LYS A 175 -21.21 -4.49 34.68
N GLY A 176 -22.33 -4.95 35.23
CA GLY A 176 -23.49 -5.37 34.46
C GLY A 176 -23.39 -6.79 33.90
N PRO A 177 -24.39 -7.21 33.09
CA PRO A 177 -24.51 -8.59 32.64
C PRO A 177 -23.58 -8.90 31.48
N ASN A 178 -22.99 -10.09 31.51
CA ASN A 178 -22.38 -10.70 30.34
C ASN A 178 -23.49 -11.18 29.39
N LEU A 179 -23.47 -10.72 28.13
CA LEU A 179 -24.54 -11.03 27.17
C LEU A 179 -24.31 -12.34 26.41
N ILE A 180 -23.13 -12.94 26.51
CA ILE A 180 -22.80 -14.16 25.76
C ILE A 180 -23.77 -15.33 26.04
N PRO A 181 -24.24 -15.60 27.27
CA PRO A 181 -25.23 -16.66 27.51
C PRO A 181 -26.51 -16.49 26.69
N GLU A 182 -27.04 -15.26 26.62
CA GLU A 182 -28.23 -14.90 25.83
C GLU A 182 -27.96 -15.05 24.33
N LEU A 183 -26.80 -14.60 23.85
CA LEU A 183 -26.42 -14.71 22.44
C LEU A 183 -26.24 -16.16 22.00
N LEU A 184 -25.73 -17.03 22.88
CA LEU A 184 -25.61 -18.46 22.61
C LEU A 184 -26.98 -19.13 22.49
N GLU A 185 -27.95 -18.74 23.32
CA GLU A 185 -29.33 -19.21 23.20
C GLU A 185 -29.98 -18.71 21.91
N ASP A 186 -29.76 -17.45 21.53
CA ASP A 186 -30.27 -16.89 20.28
C ASP A 186 -29.69 -17.61 19.05
N ILE A 187 -28.40 -17.94 19.06
CA ILE A 187 -27.76 -18.69 17.98
C ILE A 187 -28.31 -20.11 17.86
N GLU A 188 -28.55 -20.78 18.98
CA GLU A 188 -29.17 -22.10 18.96
C GLU A 188 -30.61 -22.02 18.42
N ASN A 189 -31.43 -21.10 18.95
CA ASN A 189 -32.85 -21.01 18.64
C ASN A 189 -33.13 -20.44 17.23
N SER A 190 -32.47 -19.33 16.87
CA SER A 190 -32.73 -18.58 15.64
C SER A 190 -31.96 -19.14 14.43
N TYR A 191 -30.82 -19.80 14.67
CA TYR A 191 -29.91 -20.21 13.60
C TYR A 191 -29.56 -21.70 13.61
N GLN A 192 -30.16 -22.49 14.51
CA GLN A 192 -30.12 -23.95 14.54
C GLN A 192 -28.69 -24.51 14.55
N TYR A 193 -27.83 -23.92 15.37
CA TYR A 193 -26.40 -24.20 15.38
C TYR A 193 -26.10 -25.69 15.61
N SER A 194 -26.72 -26.33 16.61
CA SER A 194 -26.47 -27.75 16.90
C SER A 194 -26.93 -28.68 15.77
N ILE A 195 -28.07 -28.39 15.13
CA ILE A 195 -28.56 -29.16 13.97
C ILE A 195 -27.58 -29.08 12.80
N ARG A 196 -27.03 -27.88 12.55
CA ARG A 196 -26.03 -27.68 11.49
C ARG A 196 -24.72 -28.37 11.81
N LYS A 197 -24.29 -28.39 13.06
CA LYS A 197 -23.12 -29.17 13.51
C LYS A 197 -23.26 -30.65 13.18
N SER A 198 -24.40 -31.27 13.51
CA SER A 198 -24.67 -32.66 13.13
C SER A 198 -24.75 -32.86 11.60
N THR A 199 -25.24 -31.87 10.85
CA THR A 199 -25.27 -31.91 9.38
C THR A 199 -23.86 -31.86 8.78
N VAL A 200 -22.97 -31.05 9.35
CA VAL A 200 -21.55 -30.96 8.98
C VAL A 200 -20.83 -32.28 9.25
N GLU A 201 -21.06 -32.89 10.42
CA GLU A 201 -20.52 -34.20 10.77
C GLU A 201 -20.99 -35.29 9.78
N ALA A 202 -22.30 -35.32 9.48
CA ALA A 202 -22.85 -36.24 8.49
C ALA A 202 -22.28 -36.01 7.09
N PHE A 203 -22.09 -34.76 6.67
CA PHE A 203 -21.44 -34.43 5.40
C PHE A 203 -20.00 -34.98 5.38
N ASN A 204 -19.24 -34.76 6.44
CA ASN A 204 -17.86 -35.19 6.55
C ASN A 204 -17.69 -36.71 6.50
N LEU A 205 -18.59 -37.47 7.13
CA LEU A 205 -18.58 -38.94 7.07
C LEU A 205 -18.78 -39.48 5.64
N ASN A 206 -19.51 -38.73 4.81
CA ASN A 206 -19.82 -39.13 3.43
C ASN A 206 -18.84 -38.55 2.39
N ASN A 207 -17.88 -37.71 2.80
CA ASN A 207 -16.99 -37.00 1.88
C ASN A 207 -15.55 -37.01 2.39
N ARG A 208 -14.65 -37.69 1.65
CA ARG A 208 -13.21 -37.77 1.99
C ARG A 208 -12.43 -36.51 1.62
N TRP A 209 -12.71 -35.96 0.44
CA TRP A 209 -11.93 -34.88 -0.19
C TRP A 209 -12.60 -33.50 -0.13
N ARG A 210 -13.85 -33.47 0.34
CA ARG A 210 -14.58 -32.24 0.65
C ARG A 210 -14.95 -32.32 2.12
N LYS A 211 -14.54 -31.34 2.90
CA LYS A 211 -14.86 -31.29 4.33
C LYS A 211 -15.53 -29.98 4.66
N ARG A 212 -16.47 -30.04 5.58
CA ARG A 212 -17.10 -28.89 6.19
C ARG A 212 -16.65 -28.75 7.63
N GLY A 213 -16.61 -27.51 8.09
CA GLY A 213 -16.42 -27.21 9.48
C GLY A 213 -17.36 -26.09 9.88
N ILE A 214 -17.83 -26.17 11.11
CA ILE A 214 -18.64 -25.13 11.74
C ILE A 214 -17.94 -24.70 13.02
N ALA A 215 -17.91 -23.41 13.28
CA ALA A 215 -17.34 -22.84 14.50
C ALA A 215 -18.15 -21.64 14.96
N LEU A 216 -17.95 -21.26 16.22
CA LEU A 216 -18.45 -20.01 16.77
C LEU A 216 -17.34 -19.29 17.56
N SER A 217 -17.39 -17.97 17.61
CA SER A 217 -16.57 -17.16 18.50
C SER A 217 -17.39 -16.04 19.14
N THR A 218 -16.93 -15.59 20.30
CA THR A 218 -17.60 -14.57 21.12
C THR A 218 -16.73 -13.34 21.27
N MET A 219 -17.35 -12.20 21.53
CA MET A 219 -16.62 -10.95 21.71
C MET A 219 -17.26 -10.05 22.77
N ARG A 220 -16.41 -9.53 23.66
CA ARG A 220 -16.62 -8.33 24.46
C ARG A 220 -15.60 -7.30 23.99
N TYR A 221 -16.07 -6.17 23.47
CA TYR A 221 -15.24 -5.07 23.00
C TYR A 221 -15.50 -3.84 23.87
N PRO A 222 -14.64 -3.55 24.86
CA PRO A 222 -14.77 -2.37 25.71
C PRO A 222 -14.50 -1.10 24.90
N GLN A 223 -15.50 -0.22 24.84
CA GLN A 223 -15.42 1.09 24.21
C GLN A 223 -15.20 2.15 25.29
N ALA A 224 -14.03 2.80 25.25
CA ALA A 224 -13.68 3.91 26.12
C ALA A 224 -13.49 5.21 25.33
N TYR A 225 -13.58 6.34 26.04
CA TYR A 225 -13.46 7.68 25.49
C TYR A 225 -12.36 8.45 26.24
N GLY A 226 -11.39 8.98 25.48
CA GLY A 226 -10.24 9.71 26.04
C GLY A 226 -9.79 10.89 25.18
N VAL A 227 -10.64 11.32 24.25
CA VAL A 227 -10.27 12.29 23.19
C VAL A 227 -11.30 13.41 23.04
N ARG A 228 -10.92 14.45 22.32
CA ARG A 228 -11.65 15.72 22.18
C ARG A 228 -12.04 15.98 20.73
N TYR A 229 -13.25 16.49 20.55
CA TYR A 229 -13.76 16.88 19.23
C TYR A 229 -14.64 18.12 19.34
N GLY A 230 -14.37 19.08 18.46
CA GLY A 230 -15.18 20.28 18.30
C GLY A 230 -16.32 20.10 17.29
N ALA A 231 -17.41 20.83 17.51
CA ALA A 231 -18.46 21.09 16.53
C ALA A 231 -18.81 22.60 16.54
N TYR A 232 -19.18 23.10 15.37
CA TYR A 232 -19.64 24.46 15.14
C TYR A 232 -20.88 24.42 14.25
N ILE A 233 -21.93 25.13 14.66
CA ILE A 233 -23.18 25.25 13.90
C ILE A 233 -23.50 26.74 13.70
N ALA A 234 -23.87 27.10 12.48
CA ALA A 234 -24.38 28.42 12.13
C ALA A 234 -25.68 28.29 11.34
N ILE A 235 -26.70 29.06 11.71
CA ILE A 235 -28.00 29.10 11.02
C ILE A 235 -28.08 30.42 10.25
N TYR A 236 -28.40 30.34 8.95
CA TYR A 236 -28.57 31.50 8.08
C TYR A 236 -30.02 31.98 8.10
N HIS A 237 -30.22 33.26 8.40
CA HIS A 237 -31.54 33.80 8.72
C HIS A 237 -32.45 34.05 7.52
N GLU A 238 -31.90 34.16 6.31
CA GLU A 238 -32.70 34.40 5.10
C GLU A 238 -33.46 33.15 4.66
N ASP A 239 -32.86 31.97 4.78
CA ASP A 239 -33.38 30.71 4.24
C ASP A 239 -33.48 29.58 5.27
N GLY A 240 -33.04 29.82 6.51
CA GLY A 240 -33.00 28.84 7.59
C GLY A 240 -31.96 27.74 7.41
N THR A 241 -31.02 27.84 6.47
CA THR A 241 -30.00 26.81 6.24
C THR A 241 -29.11 26.66 7.47
N VAL A 242 -28.83 25.41 7.86
CA VAL A 242 -27.99 25.06 9.01
C VAL A 242 -26.65 24.51 8.52
N ALA A 243 -25.59 25.30 8.61
CA ALA A 243 -24.25 24.84 8.29
C ALA A 243 -23.54 24.26 9.53
N VAL A 244 -22.99 23.07 9.38
CA VAL A 244 -22.30 22.34 10.45
C VAL A 244 -20.87 22.04 10.04
N SER A 245 -19.91 22.25 10.94
CA SER A 245 -18.52 21.81 10.80
C SER A 245 -18.08 21.11 12.09
N HIS A 246 -17.25 20.07 11.97
CA HIS A 246 -16.80 19.27 13.12
C HIS A 246 -15.36 18.75 12.95
N GLY A 247 -14.74 18.36 14.06
CA GLY A 247 -13.35 17.89 14.11
C GLY A 247 -13.08 16.51 13.50
N GLY A 248 -14.12 15.69 13.30
CA GLY A 248 -13.97 14.36 12.68
C GLY A 248 -13.80 14.41 11.15
N ILE A 249 -13.21 13.35 10.57
CA ILE A 249 -12.93 13.22 9.14
C ILE A 249 -13.80 12.15 8.50
N GLU A 250 -14.54 12.52 7.45
CA GLU A 250 -15.29 11.57 6.62
C GLU A 250 -14.34 10.74 5.75
N MET A 251 -14.43 9.41 5.88
CA MET A 251 -13.61 8.44 5.15
C MET A 251 -14.42 7.26 4.61
N GLY A 252 -15.75 7.36 4.59
CA GLY A 252 -16.70 6.33 4.18
C GLY A 252 -17.49 5.71 5.33
N GLN A 253 -17.25 6.13 6.57
CA GLN A 253 -17.98 5.66 7.76
C GLN A 253 -19.31 6.38 8.00
N GLY A 254 -19.63 7.37 7.17
CA GLY A 254 -20.91 8.10 7.25
C GLY A 254 -20.99 9.02 8.46
N ILE A 255 -19.85 9.56 8.92
CA ILE A 255 -19.82 10.50 10.05
C ILE A 255 -20.61 11.77 9.74
N ASN A 256 -20.47 12.29 8.52
CA ASN A 256 -21.19 13.50 8.10
C ASN A 256 -22.69 13.25 8.04
N THR A 257 -23.11 12.06 7.58
CA THR A 257 -24.52 11.65 7.52
C THR A 257 -25.11 11.57 8.93
N LYS A 258 -24.42 10.90 9.86
CA LYS A 258 -24.85 10.77 11.26
C LYS A 258 -25.00 12.13 11.94
N VAL A 259 -24.02 13.02 11.77
CA VAL A 259 -24.09 14.37 12.34
C VAL A 259 -25.27 15.16 11.74
N ALA A 260 -25.48 15.09 10.43
CA ALA A 260 -26.60 15.77 9.79
C ALA A 260 -27.97 15.26 10.32
N GLN A 261 -28.12 13.94 10.46
CA GLN A 261 -29.31 13.31 11.04
C GLN A 261 -29.53 13.75 12.49
N VAL A 262 -28.47 13.79 13.31
CA VAL A 262 -28.56 14.25 14.71
C VAL A 262 -28.99 15.71 14.78
N VAL A 263 -28.37 16.60 14.01
CA VAL A 263 -28.72 18.03 14.02
C VAL A 263 -30.16 18.24 13.53
N ALA A 264 -30.56 17.60 12.44
CA ALA A 264 -31.93 17.68 11.92
C ALA A 264 -32.95 17.14 12.94
N HIS A 265 -32.63 16.03 13.61
CA HIS A 265 -33.47 15.46 14.66
C HIS A 265 -33.61 16.40 15.85
N ILE A 266 -32.53 16.99 16.35
CA ILE A 266 -32.60 17.89 17.51
C ILE A 266 -33.36 19.17 17.17
N LEU A 267 -33.06 19.81 16.04
CA LEU A 267 -33.74 21.04 15.60
C LEU A 267 -35.18 20.81 15.13
N GLN A 268 -35.57 19.55 14.87
CA GLN A 268 -36.87 19.16 14.31
C GLN A 268 -37.13 19.81 12.93
N ILE A 269 -36.14 19.71 12.05
CA ILE A 269 -36.19 20.26 10.68
C ILE A 269 -35.93 19.17 9.63
N PRO A 270 -36.32 19.40 8.37
CA PRO A 270 -35.93 18.54 7.26
C PRO A 270 -34.40 18.40 7.14
N LEU A 271 -33.93 17.19 6.78
CA LEU A 271 -32.49 16.89 6.66
C LEU A 271 -31.80 17.74 5.58
N ASP A 272 -32.51 18.14 4.52
CA ASP A 272 -31.99 18.95 3.43
C ASP A 272 -31.66 20.40 3.83
N LYS A 273 -32.14 20.87 4.98
CA LYS A 273 -31.72 22.14 5.60
C LYS A 273 -30.33 22.06 6.24
N VAL A 274 -29.80 20.87 6.49
CA VAL A 274 -28.51 20.68 7.16
C VAL A 274 -27.40 20.44 6.13
N VAL A 275 -26.38 21.30 6.16
CA VAL A 275 -25.23 21.24 5.24
C VAL A 275 -23.94 21.04 6.03
N ILE A 276 -23.30 19.89 5.85
CA ILE A 276 -21.97 19.62 6.43
C ILE A 276 -20.89 20.30 5.59
N ARG A 277 -20.07 21.14 6.24
CA ARG A 277 -18.90 21.81 5.64
C ARG A 277 -17.65 20.92 5.77
N PRO A 278 -16.65 21.08 4.89
CA PRO A 278 -15.37 20.39 5.02
C PRO A 278 -14.73 20.66 6.39
N SER A 279 -14.09 19.65 6.97
CA SER A 279 -13.31 19.82 8.19
C SER A 279 -12.09 20.67 7.89
N ASP A 280 -11.84 21.68 8.71
CA ASP A 280 -10.66 22.53 8.64
C ASP A 280 -10.06 22.75 10.03
N ASN A 281 -8.82 23.23 10.09
CA ASN A 281 -8.11 23.45 11.34
C ASN A 281 -8.44 24.79 12.04
N LEU A 282 -9.33 25.61 11.48
CA LEU A 282 -9.84 26.79 12.17
C LEU A 282 -10.99 26.40 13.11
N ILE A 283 -11.91 25.57 12.63
CA ILE A 283 -13.03 25.04 13.42
C ILE A 283 -12.60 23.80 14.23
N GLY A 284 -11.86 22.89 13.60
CA GLY A 284 -11.40 21.64 14.19
C GLY A 284 -10.11 21.77 15.01
N ALA A 285 -9.77 22.97 15.50
CA ALA A 285 -8.56 23.19 16.28
C ALA A 285 -8.51 22.24 17.49
N ASN A 286 -7.36 21.62 17.73
CA ASN A 286 -7.11 20.67 18.82
C ASN A 286 -8.06 19.44 18.84
N SER A 287 -8.70 19.11 17.72
CA SER A 287 -9.41 17.83 17.59
C SER A 287 -8.41 16.68 17.48
N ASP A 288 -8.70 15.58 18.14
CA ASP A 288 -7.89 14.38 18.07
C ASP A 288 -8.14 13.61 16.75
N THR A 289 -7.35 12.58 16.49
CA THR A 289 -7.36 11.84 15.20
C THR A 289 -8.61 10.99 15.06
N THR A 290 -9.26 11.01 13.89
CA THR A 290 -10.41 10.13 13.61
C THR A 290 -10.00 8.65 13.57
N GLY A 291 -10.43 7.87 14.57
CA GLY A 291 -10.05 6.46 14.78
C GLY A 291 -10.67 5.88 16.06
N GLY A 292 -10.41 4.60 16.35
CA GLY A 292 -10.82 3.94 17.61
C GLY A 292 -12.33 3.68 17.77
N ALA A 293 -13.07 3.62 16.65
CA ALA A 293 -14.53 3.50 16.57
C ALA A 293 -15.36 4.58 17.30
N LEU A 294 -14.73 5.58 17.94
CA LEU A 294 -15.39 6.56 18.82
C LEU A 294 -15.79 7.87 18.13
N THR A 295 -15.14 8.23 17.01
CA THR A 295 -15.19 9.62 16.54
C THR A 295 -16.59 10.05 16.12
N SER A 296 -17.34 9.17 15.46
CA SER A 296 -18.69 9.48 15.00
C SER A 296 -19.63 9.80 16.15
N GLU A 297 -19.52 9.11 17.28
CA GLU A 297 -20.32 9.40 18.47
C GLU A 297 -19.91 10.74 19.09
N LEU A 298 -18.60 10.97 19.28
CA LEU A 298 -18.14 12.19 19.94
C LEU A 298 -18.46 13.47 19.16
N VAL A 299 -18.32 13.45 17.83
CA VAL A 299 -18.75 14.61 17.02
C VAL A 299 -20.26 14.77 16.97
N SER A 300 -21.01 13.65 17.01
CA SER A 300 -22.48 13.69 17.05
C SER A 300 -22.96 14.28 18.37
N TYR A 301 -22.31 13.93 19.48
CA TYR A 301 -22.57 14.54 20.78
C TYR A 301 -22.26 16.04 20.77
N ALA A 302 -21.09 16.44 20.25
CA ALA A 302 -20.73 17.85 20.17
C ALA A 302 -21.72 18.66 19.31
N ALA A 303 -22.15 18.09 18.18
CA ALA A 303 -23.17 18.69 17.32
C ALA A 303 -24.56 18.73 17.98
N LEU A 304 -24.92 17.68 18.74
CA LEU A 304 -26.16 17.63 19.54
C LEU A 304 -26.21 18.78 20.54
N VAL A 305 -25.14 19.02 21.29
CA VAL A 305 -25.08 20.11 22.28
C VAL A 305 -25.21 21.48 21.60
N CYS A 306 -24.54 21.67 20.45
CA CYS A 306 -24.68 22.89 19.65
C CYS A 306 -26.12 23.08 19.16
N ALA A 307 -26.74 22.03 18.62
CA ALA A 307 -28.09 22.05 18.10
C ALA A 307 -29.12 22.31 19.20
N GLN A 308 -28.95 21.71 20.39
CA GLN A 308 -29.82 21.95 21.53
C GLN A 308 -29.73 23.41 22.00
N THR A 309 -28.50 23.96 22.08
CA THR A 309 -28.29 25.36 22.45
C THR A 309 -29.02 26.31 21.50
N LEU A 310 -28.97 26.04 20.19
CA LEU A 310 -29.66 26.85 19.18
C LEU A 310 -31.17 26.65 19.22
N LYS A 311 -31.63 25.41 19.47
CA LYS A 311 -33.04 25.10 19.66
C LYS A 311 -33.64 25.86 20.82
N ASP A 312 -32.96 25.88 21.97
CA ASP A 312 -33.46 26.57 23.17
C ASP A 312 -33.67 28.06 22.88
N ARG A 313 -32.69 28.71 22.24
CA ARG A 313 -32.77 30.12 21.82
C ARG A 313 -33.92 30.38 20.84
N ILE A 314 -34.12 29.50 19.85
CA ILE A 314 -35.18 29.66 18.84
C ILE A 314 -36.56 29.35 19.43
N ASP A 315 -36.67 28.38 20.33
CA ASP A 315 -37.93 28.03 20.98
C ASP A 315 -38.42 29.13 21.94
N GLU A 316 -37.51 29.86 22.59
CA GLU A 316 -37.86 31.08 23.33
C GLU A 316 -38.52 32.13 22.41
N VAL A 317 -37.91 32.39 21.25
CA VAL A 317 -38.46 33.31 20.23
C VAL A 317 -39.81 32.81 19.71
N ARG A 318 -39.94 31.51 19.44
CA ARG A 318 -41.21 30.90 19.00
C ARG A 318 -42.31 31.11 20.04
N LYS A 319 -42.00 30.90 21.31
CA LYS A 319 -42.95 31.08 22.41
C LYS A 319 -43.38 32.54 22.57
N GLU A 320 -42.43 33.47 22.51
CA GLU A 320 -42.68 34.91 22.62
C GLU A 320 -43.54 35.43 21.48
N HIS A 321 -43.23 35.02 20.24
CA HIS A 321 -43.89 35.51 19.04
C HIS A 321 -45.03 34.60 18.54
N LYS A 322 -45.35 33.52 19.25
CA LYS A 322 -46.39 32.53 18.92
C LYS A 322 -46.22 31.94 17.51
N ILE A 323 -44.97 31.62 17.15
CA ILE A 323 -44.61 30.98 15.87
C ILE A 323 -44.76 29.46 16.01
N ASP A 324 -45.37 28.81 15.02
CA ASP A 324 -45.55 27.36 15.04
C ASP A 324 -44.22 26.61 14.85
N ALA A 325 -44.13 25.38 15.36
CA ALA A 325 -42.94 24.55 15.22
C ALA A 325 -42.59 24.24 13.75
N THR A 326 -43.59 24.22 12.86
CA THR A 326 -43.42 23.97 11.42
C THR A 326 -42.89 25.18 10.66
N GLU A 327 -42.96 26.39 11.22
CA GLU A 327 -42.54 27.64 10.59
C GLU A 327 -41.06 27.96 10.89
N TRP A 328 -40.17 27.07 10.45
CA TRP A 328 -38.73 27.17 10.74
C TRP A 328 -38.12 28.49 10.25
N GLU A 329 -38.31 28.86 8.99
CA GLU A 329 -37.73 30.06 8.39
C GLU A 329 -38.21 31.33 9.10
N LEU A 330 -39.50 31.39 9.46
CA LEU A 330 -40.07 32.51 10.20
C LEU A 330 -39.45 32.61 11.61
N ALA A 331 -39.29 31.48 12.30
CA ALA A 331 -38.66 31.46 13.62
C ALA A 331 -37.21 31.96 13.57
N VAL A 332 -36.43 31.51 12.59
CA VAL A 332 -35.02 31.95 12.43
C VAL A 332 -34.93 33.43 12.04
N ALA A 333 -35.75 33.88 11.08
CA ALA A 333 -35.78 35.29 10.67
C ALA A 333 -36.18 36.21 11.84
N THR A 334 -37.15 35.77 12.65
CA THR A 334 -37.58 36.49 13.86
C THR A 334 -36.48 36.48 14.92
N ALA A 335 -35.78 35.37 15.12
CA ALA A 335 -34.65 35.30 16.05
C ALA A 335 -33.54 36.29 15.66
N HIS A 336 -33.22 36.37 14.37
CA HIS A 336 -32.28 37.35 13.84
C HIS A 336 -32.76 38.79 14.06
N ALA A 337 -34.03 39.10 13.77
CA ALA A 337 -34.59 40.43 14.00
C ALA A 337 -34.54 40.85 15.48
N ASN A 338 -34.55 39.89 16.41
CA ASN A 338 -34.42 40.09 17.85
C ASN A 338 -32.96 39.99 18.37
N ASN A 339 -31.95 40.04 17.49
CA ASN A 339 -30.52 39.99 17.83
C ASN A 339 -30.08 38.72 18.61
N VAL A 340 -30.77 37.59 18.39
CA VAL A 340 -30.38 36.31 18.97
C VAL A 340 -29.17 35.75 18.22
N ASP A 341 -28.14 35.29 18.94
CA ASP A 341 -26.99 34.64 18.30
C ASP A 341 -27.38 33.27 17.74
N LEU A 342 -27.40 33.17 16.41
CA LEU A 342 -27.72 31.96 15.65
C LEU A 342 -26.50 31.07 15.38
N ARG A 343 -25.47 31.17 16.23
CA ARG A 343 -24.26 30.34 16.19
C ARG A 343 -24.03 29.64 17.52
N ALA A 344 -23.51 28.42 17.45
CA ALA A 344 -23.09 27.67 18.62
C ALA A 344 -21.80 26.89 18.32
N THR A 345 -20.97 26.74 19.35
CA THR A 345 -19.76 25.93 19.33
C THR A 345 -19.70 25.12 20.60
N PHE A 346 -19.20 23.89 20.49
CA PHE A 346 -18.97 23.02 21.64
C PHE A 346 -17.79 22.10 21.35
N MET A 347 -17.00 21.81 22.37
CA MET A 347 -15.93 20.82 22.29
C MET A 347 -16.19 19.75 23.33
N HIS A 348 -16.44 18.52 22.88
CA HIS A 348 -16.50 17.35 23.74
C HIS A 348 -15.16 17.15 24.43
N THR A 349 -15.20 16.83 25.72
CA THR A 349 -14.06 16.38 26.53
C THR A 349 -14.37 15.03 27.17
N PRO A 350 -13.37 14.28 27.66
CA PRO A 350 -13.60 12.99 28.34
C PRO A 350 -14.47 13.07 29.62
N LYS A 351 -14.86 14.27 30.07
CA LYS A 351 -15.78 14.48 31.20
C LYS A 351 -17.24 14.53 30.77
N ASP A 352 -17.48 14.76 29.49
CA ASP A 352 -18.81 14.82 28.91
C ASP A 352 -19.26 13.41 28.49
N PRO A 353 -20.56 13.13 28.41
CA PRO A 353 -21.08 11.94 27.74
C PRO A 353 -20.56 11.85 26.29
N PRO A 354 -20.49 10.63 25.71
CA PRO A 354 -20.87 9.33 26.28
C PRO A 354 -19.87 8.75 27.29
N ALA A 355 -20.37 7.90 28.20
CA ALA A 355 -19.52 7.15 29.13
C ALA A 355 -19.06 5.81 28.51
N PRO A 356 -17.97 5.19 29.00
CA PRO A 356 -17.51 3.89 28.52
C PRO A 356 -18.59 2.80 28.63
N TYR A 357 -18.61 1.88 27.66
CA TYR A 357 -19.54 0.76 27.61
C TYR A 357 -18.94 -0.42 26.85
N ASP A 358 -19.51 -1.61 27.03
CA ASP A 358 -19.12 -2.81 26.27
C ASP A 358 -19.98 -3.01 25.03
N ILE A 359 -19.35 -3.47 23.96
CA ILE A 359 -19.98 -3.94 22.73
C ILE A 359 -19.86 -5.46 22.71
N TRP A 360 -20.99 -6.15 22.67
CA TRP A 360 -21.04 -7.60 22.62
C TRP A 360 -21.23 -8.10 21.19
N GLY A 361 -20.73 -9.29 20.91
CA GLY A 361 -21.02 -9.94 19.65
C GLY A 361 -20.73 -11.43 19.66
N LEU A 362 -21.33 -12.11 18.69
CA LEU A 362 -21.16 -13.53 18.46
C LEU A 362 -21.21 -13.79 16.96
N ASN A 363 -20.32 -14.63 16.48
CA ASN A 363 -20.34 -15.08 15.09
C ASN A 363 -20.32 -16.61 15.01
N ALA A 364 -21.15 -17.17 14.14
CA ALA A 364 -21.17 -18.58 13.79
C ALA A 364 -20.94 -18.72 12.28
N VAL A 365 -19.97 -19.57 11.91
CA VAL A 365 -19.53 -19.73 10.51
C VAL A 365 -19.52 -21.19 10.12
N GLU A 366 -20.03 -21.49 8.94
CA GLU A 366 -19.84 -22.76 8.25
C GLU A 366 -18.95 -22.54 7.02
N ALA A 367 -17.89 -23.34 6.91
CA ALA A 367 -16.95 -23.31 5.79
C ALA A 367 -16.84 -24.70 5.16
N GLU A 368 -16.69 -24.74 3.85
CA GLU A 368 -16.39 -25.96 3.09
C GLU A 368 -15.03 -25.81 2.42
N ILE A 369 -14.18 -26.83 2.56
CA ILE A 369 -12.86 -26.90 1.94
C ILE A 369 -12.79 -28.01 0.90
N ASP A 370 -11.98 -27.79 -0.13
CA ASP A 370 -11.42 -28.81 -0.99
C ASP A 370 -10.08 -29.27 -0.42
N CYS A 371 -9.99 -30.51 0.06
CA CYS A 371 -8.74 -31.00 0.62
C CYS A 371 -7.64 -31.20 -0.45
N LEU A 372 -8.02 -31.33 -1.73
CA LEU A 372 -7.07 -31.58 -2.82
C LEU A 372 -6.49 -30.29 -3.39
N THR A 373 -7.28 -29.21 -3.43
CA THR A 373 -6.87 -27.92 -4.02
C THR A 373 -6.62 -26.84 -2.98
N GLY A 374 -7.15 -27.00 -1.77
CA GLY A 374 -7.09 -26.00 -0.71
C GLY A 374 -8.07 -24.85 -0.87
N GLU A 375 -8.82 -24.80 -1.98
CA GLU A 375 -9.88 -23.83 -2.16
C GLU A 375 -10.95 -24.01 -1.10
N PHE A 376 -11.50 -22.91 -0.62
CA PHE A 376 -12.57 -22.92 0.38
C PHE A 376 -13.65 -21.92 0.03
N LYS A 377 -14.83 -22.14 0.61
CA LYS A 377 -15.93 -21.18 0.61
C LYS A 377 -16.55 -21.10 1.99
N VAL A 378 -17.06 -19.92 2.33
CA VAL A 378 -17.91 -19.73 3.50
C VAL A 378 -19.34 -19.94 3.04
N SER A 379 -19.95 -21.07 3.41
CA SER A 379 -21.32 -21.40 2.99
C SER A 379 -22.34 -20.57 3.76
N ARG A 380 -22.05 -20.27 5.03
CA ARG A 380 -22.94 -19.44 5.86
C ARG A 380 -22.19 -18.71 6.96
N CYS A 381 -22.58 -17.46 7.19
CA CYS A 381 -22.12 -16.62 8.28
C CYS A 381 -23.32 -15.97 8.96
N ASP A 382 -23.50 -16.25 10.26
CA ASP A 382 -24.50 -15.59 11.10
C ASP A 382 -23.75 -14.72 12.13
N LEU A 383 -23.92 -13.41 12.05
CA LEU A 383 -23.24 -12.41 12.88
C LEU A 383 -24.26 -11.63 13.71
N ILE A 384 -24.12 -11.68 15.04
CA ILE A 384 -24.90 -10.86 15.96
C ILE A 384 -23.99 -9.77 16.51
N ALA A 385 -24.43 -8.51 16.36
CA ALA A 385 -23.68 -7.33 16.80
C ALA A 385 -24.53 -6.42 17.70
N ASP A 386 -23.94 -6.00 18.82
CA ASP A 386 -24.52 -5.03 19.74
C ASP A 386 -24.21 -3.58 19.31
N VAL A 387 -25.14 -2.95 18.59
CA VAL A 387 -25.00 -1.56 18.14
C VAL A 387 -25.88 -0.58 18.95
N GLY A 388 -26.48 -1.04 20.05
CA GLY A 388 -27.51 -0.31 20.78
C GLY A 388 -28.65 0.14 19.88
N LYS A 389 -29.17 1.36 20.10
CA LYS A 389 -30.06 2.04 19.17
C LYS A 389 -29.22 2.75 18.10
N SER A 390 -28.98 2.07 16.99
CA SER A 390 -28.17 2.60 15.88
C SER A 390 -28.64 4.00 15.44
N LEU A 391 -27.67 4.92 15.27
CA LEU A 391 -27.92 6.28 14.76
C LEU A 391 -28.35 6.26 13.28
N SER A 392 -27.81 5.33 12.51
CA SER A 392 -28.07 5.20 11.08
C SER A 392 -27.91 3.73 10.66
N PRO A 393 -28.99 2.94 10.74
CA PRO A 393 -28.92 1.48 10.56
C PRO A 393 -28.26 1.04 9.26
N GLU A 394 -28.57 1.68 8.13
CA GLU A 394 -27.96 1.34 6.83
C GLU A 394 -26.45 1.57 6.81
N VAL A 395 -25.99 2.64 7.46
CA VAL A 395 -24.55 2.94 7.59
C VAL A 395 -23.88 1.92 8.49
N ASP A 396 -24.52 1.57 9.61
CA ASP A 396 -23.97 0.63 10.59
C ASP A 396 -23.93 -0.80 10.04
N VAL A 397 -24.93 -1.24 9.26
CA VAL A 397 -24.89 -2.51 8.53
C VAL A 397 -23.70 -2.53 7.57
N GLY A 398 -23.53 -1.48 6.76
CA GLY A 398 -22.39 -1.38 5.85
C GLY A 398 -21.03 -1.35 6.57
N GLN A 399 -20.95 -0.77 7.77
CA GLN A 399 -19.74 -0.83 8.60
C GLN A 399 -19.45 -2.25 9.07
N VAL A 400 -20.46 -2.97 9.53
CA VAL A 400 -20.35 -4.35 10.02
C VAL A 400 -19.94 -5.28 8.88
N GLU A 401 -20.59 -5.20 7.72
CA GLU A 401 -20.22 -5.97 6.52
C GLU A 401 -18.78 -5.67 6.08
N GLY A 402 -18.43 -4.39 5.93
CA GLY A 402 -17.10 -3.99 5.47
C GLY A 402 -15.99 -4.37 6.47
N ALA A 403 -16.27 -4.29 7.77
CA ALA A 403 -15.37 -4.75 8.83
C ALA A 403 -15.16 -6.27 8.75
N TYR A 404 -16.24 -7.03 8.57
CA TYR A 404 -16.21 -8.48 8.53
C TYR A 404 -15.45 -9.00 7.29
N ILE A 405 -15.73 -8.46 6.11
CA ILE A 405 -15.03 -8.87 4.88
C ILE A 405 -13.54 -8.50 4.94
N MET A 406 -13.18 -7.33 5.50
CA MET A 406 -11.79 -6.97 5.74
C MET A 406 -11.07 -7.97 6.65
N GLY A 407 -11.69 -8.40 7.76
CA GLY A 407 -11.10 -9.39 8.64
C GLY A 407 -10.96 -10.77 7.99
N MET A 408 -11.97 -11.20 7.22
CA MET A 408 -11.88 -12.45 6.46
C MET A 408 -10.71 -12.43 5.45
N GLY A 409 -10.50 -11.31 4.76
CA GLY A 409 -9.34 -11.11 3.88
C GLY A 409 -8.01 -11.19 4.62
N PHE A 410 -7.93 -10.50 5.75
CA PHE A 410 -6.76 -10.52 6.64
C PHE A 410 -6.39 -11.94 7.09
N TRP A 411 -7.36 -12.82 7.31
CA TRP A 411 -7.10 -14.18 7.77
C TRP A 411 -6.88 -15.22 6.68
N THR A 412 -7.27 -14.95 5.43
CA THR A 412 -7.36 -16.02 4.40
C THR A 412 -6.76 -15.65 3.04
N LYS A 413 -6.42 -14.38 2.79
CA LYS A 413 -5.95 -13.96 1.46
C LYS A 413 -4.79 -12.98 1.48
N GLU A 414 -4.84 -12.00 2.37
CA GLU A 414 -3.96 -10.84 2.33
C GLU A 414 -2.55 -11.17 2.86
N ARG A 415 -1.67 -11.67 1.97
CA ARG A 415 -0.29 -12.06 2.30
C ARG A 415 0.74 -11.06 1.78
N LEU A 416 1.60 -10.61 2.69
CA LEU A 416 2.78 -9.80 2.37
C LEU A 416 3.99 -10.73 2.23
N ILE A 417 4.63 -10.71 1.06
CA ILE A 417 5.82 -11.51 0.76
C ILE A 417 7.00 -10.57 0.60
N TYR A 418 8.08 -10.86 1.31
CA TYR A 418 9.32 -10.11 1.23
C TYR A 418 10.41 -10.98 0.61
N ASP A 419 11.29 -10.37 -0.17
CA ASP A 419 12.48 -11.07 -0.67
C ASP A 419 13.43 -11.37 0.50
N GLU A 420 13.85 -12.64 0.60
CA GLU A 420 14.66 -13.12 1.72
C GLU A 420 16.09 -12.54 1.74
N ASN A 421 16.61 -12.07 0.59
CA ASN A 421 17.98 -11.61 0.47
C ASN A 421 18.11 -10.11 0.75
N ASN A 422 17.14 -9.30 0.31
CA ASN A 422 17.23 -7.84 0.39
C ASN A 422 16.10 -7.18 1.21
N GLY A 423 15.07 -7.92 1.63
CA GLY A 423 13.95 -7.41 2.43
C GLY A 423 12.94 -6.56 1.66
N GLU A 424 12.97 -6.57 0.32
CA GLU A 424 12.03 -5.84 -0.53
C GLU A 424 10.64 -6.47 -0.49
N LEU A 425 9.58 -5.63 -0.43
CA LEU A 425 8.19 -6.11 -0.50
C LEU A 425 7.84 -6.51 -1.94
N LEU A 426 7.64 -7.80 -2.17
CA LEU A 426 7.30 -8.37 -3.48
C LEU A 426 5.82 -8.28 -3.82
N THR A 427 4.92 -8.25 -2.83
CA THR A 427 3.46 -8.14 -3.04
C THR A 427 2.98 -6.71 -2.85
N ASN A 428 3.51 -5.77 -3.64
CA ASN A 428 3.26 -4.32 -3.52
C ASN A 428 2.23 -3.77 -4.54
N ASN A 429 1.51 -4.64 -5.23
CA ASN A 429 0.52 -4.27 -6.26
C ASN A 429 -0.72 -5.18 -6.22
N THR A 430 -1.76 -4.83 -6.97
CA THR A 430 -3.03 -5.57 -7.02
C THR A 430 -2.95 -6.93 -7.72
N TRP A 431 -1.88 -7.17 -8.50
CA TRP A 431 -1.68 -8.46 -9.16
C TRP A 431 -1.22 -9.54 -8.19
N GLN A 432 -0.44 -9.17 -7.17
CA GLN A 432 0.15 -10.10 -6.20
C GLN A 432 -0.50 -10.02 -4.82
N TYR A 433 -0.86 -8.82 -4.34
CA TYR A 433 -1.60 -8.64 -3.09
C TYR A 433 -3.11 -8.71 -3.34
N LYS A 434 -3.75 -9.74 -2.77
CA LYS A 434 -5.16 -10.05 -3.03
C LYS A 434 -6.03 -9.73 -1.82
N VAL A 435 -6.78 -8.64 -1.92
CA VAL A 435 -7.93 -8.36 -1.07
C VAL A 435 -9.12 -9.27 -1.44
N PRO A 436 -10.13 -9.44 -0.57
CA PRO A 436 -11.36 -10.16 -0.92
C PRO A 436 -12.06 -9.60 -2.17
N PHE A 437 -12.55 -10.50 -3.01
CA PHE A 437 -13.38 -10.20 -4.17
C PHE A 437 -14.83 -10.62 -3.93
N ALA A 438 -15.74 -10.32 -4.86
CA ALA A 438 -17.15 -10.67 -4.74
C ALA A 438 -17.43 -12.16 -4.49
N LYS A 439 -16.60 -13.07 -5.02
CA LYS A 439 -16.74 -14.52 -4.80
C LYS A 439 -16.24 -14.99 -3.42
N CYS A 440 -15.60 -14.11 -2.66
CA CYS A 440 -15.12 -14.43 -1.32
C CYS A 440 -16.21 -14.22 -0.27
N LEU A 441 -17.29 -13.51 -0.60
CA LEU A 441 -18.40 -13.28 0.32
C LEU A 441 -19.01 -14.62 0.77
N PRO A 442 -19.51 -14.70 2.02
CA PRO A 442 -20.33 -15.83 2.44
C PRO A 442 -21.52 -16.01 1.51
N GLU A 443 -21.86 -17.26 1.16
CA GLU A 443 -23.00 -17.56 0.27
C GLU A 443 -24.33 -17.13 0.93
N ASP A 444 -24.45 -17.35 2.24
CA ASP A 444 -25.52 -16.84 3.10
C ASP A 444 -24.91 -15.96 4.21
N PHE A 445 -25.03 -14.64 4.08
CA PHE A 445 -24.46 -13.67 5.02
C PHE A 445 -25.57 -12.95 5.80
N ARG A 446 -25.75 -13.32 7.06
CA ARG A 446 -26.80 -12.79 7.94
C ARG A 446 -26.20 -11.94 9.03
N ILE A 447 -26.68 -10.70 9.15
CA ILE A 447 -26.32 -9.78 10.21
C ILE A 447 -27.58 -9.45 11.00
N LYS A 448 -27.51 -9.65 12.32
CA LYS A 448 -28.56 -9.28 13.26
C LYS A 448 -28.02 -8.27 14.26
N PHE A 449 -28.73 -7.16 14.40
CA PHE A 449 -28.53 -6.25 15.51
C PHE A 449 -29.37 -6.70 16.70
N ILE A 450 -28.79 -6.67 17.89
CA ILE A 450 -29.53 -6.96 19.12
C ILE A 450 -30.66 -5.92 19.24
N SER A 451 -31.90 -6.40 19.28
CA SER A 451 -33.09 -5.54 19.34
C SER A 451 -33.34 -5.08 20.78
N ASP A 452 -34.03 -3.95 20.94
CA ASP A 452 -34.56 -3.46 22.23
C ASP A 452 -33.54 -3.28 23.37
N ARG A 453 -32.29 -2.99 23.03
CA ARG A 453 -31.19 -2.71 23.98
C ARG A 453 -30.65 -1.28 23.82
N PRO A 454 -31.41 -0.23 24.19
CA PRO A 454 -30.87 1.12 24.17
C PRO A 454 -29.69 1.24 25.13
N ASN A 455 -28.61 1.89 24.69
CA ASN A 455 -27.44 2.16 25.52
C ASN A 455 -27.57 3.52 26.23
N PRO A 456 -27.97 3.60 27.51
CA PRO A 456 -28.15 4.90 28.18
C PRO A 456 -26.86 5.73 28.25
N LEU A 457 -25.70 5.10 28.07
CA LEU A 457 -24.39 5.75 28.12
C LEU A 457 -23.96 6.34 26.77
N GLY A 458 -24.56 5.90 25.66
CA GLY A 458 -24.21 6.30 24.30
C GLY A 458 -25.02 7.49 23.78
N VAL A 459 -24.57 8.07 22.67
CA VAL A 459 -25.24 9.24 22.06
C VAL A 459 -26.56 8.80 21.43
N LEU A 460 -27.68 9.37 21.89
CA LEU A 460 -29.03 8.93 21.47
C LEU A 460 -29.24 7.41 21.59
N SER A 461 -28.60 6.82 22.60
CA SER A 461 -28.62 5.39 22.88
C SER A 461 -27.88 4.46 21.92
N SER A 462 -26.95 4.98 21.12
CA SER A 462 -26.13 4.20 20.18
C SER A 462 -24.98 3.42 20.84
N LYS A 463 -24.42 2.49 20.07
CA LYS A 463 -23.06 1.98 20.27
C LYS A 463 -22.26 2.05 18.97
N SER A 464 -20.94 1.99 19.07
CA SER A 464 -20.05 1.99 17.92
C SER A 464 -20.14 0.67 17.12
N SER A 465 -20.02 0.76 15.79
CA SER A 465 -20.17 -0.36 14.85
C SER A 465 -18.92 -0.61 14.01
N GLY A 466 -17.88 0.22 14.19
CA GLY A 466 -16.74 0.29 13.30
C GLY A 466 -15.80 -0.91 13.41
N GLU A 467 -15.18 -1.11 14.58
CA GLU A 467 -14.04 -2.04 14.70
C GLU A 467 -14.42 -3.41 15.25
N ALA A 468 -15.43 -3.46 16.11
CA ALA A 468 -15.81 -4.67 16.85
C ALA A 468 -16.12 -5.88 15.93
N PRO A 469 -16.95 -5.76 14.87
CA PRO A 469 -17.30 -6.91 14.02
C PRO A 469 -16.12 -7.59 13.35
N LEU A 470 -15.03 -6.85 13.09
CA LEU A 470 -13.83 -7.39 12.48
C LEU A 470 -13.11 -8.36 13.43
N CYS A 471 -13.23 -8.20 14.75
CA CYS A 471 -12.61 -9.10 15.75
C CYS A 471 -13.22 -10.51 15.75
N LEU A 472 -14.48 -10.65 15.34
CA LEU A 472 -15.18 -11.94 15.27
C LEU A 472 -14.80 -12.77 14.03
N THR A 473 -14.06 -12.21 13.08
CA THR A 473 -13.72 -12.90 11.83
C THR A 473 -12.78 -14.08 11.99
N ILE A 474 -12.18 -14.26 13.17
CA ILE A 474 -11.40 -15.46 13.51
C ILE A 474 -12.24 -16.74 13.41
N THR A 475 -13.56 -16.65 13.57
CA THR A 475 -14.46 -17.80 13.42
C THR A 475 -14.35 -18.44 12.04
N VAL A 476 -13.99 -17.70 10.99
CA VAL A 476 -13.74 -18.26 9.65
C VAL A 476 -12.55 -19.22 9.67
N VAL A 477 -11.46 -18.83 10.33
CA VAL A 477 -10.26 -19.67 10.49
C VAL A 477 -10.59 -20.93 11.28
N GLU A 478 -11.37 -20.80 12.35
CA GLU A 478 -11.77 -21.93 13.21
C GLU A 478 -12.75 -22.88 12.51
N ALA A 479 -13.64 -22.37 11.66
CA ALA A 479 -14.49 -23.21 10.82
C ALA A 479 -13.64 -24.00 9.81
N ILE A 480 -12.66 -23.36 9.17
CA ILE A 480 -11.72 -24.04 8.28
C ILE A 480 -10.87 -25.07 9.06
N ARG A 481 -10.41 -24.73 10.27
CA ARG A 481 -9.70 -25.65 11.16
C ARG A 481 -10.50 -26.92 11.42
N ASN A 482 -11.78 -26.78 11.76
CA ASN A 482 -12.66 -27.92 12.04
C ASN A 482 -12.86 -28.81 10.80
N ALA A 483 -12.92 -28.21 9.61
CA ALA A 483 -12.95 -28.97 8.35
C ALA A 483 -11.64 -29.75 8.12
N ILE A 484 -10.50 -29.11 8.37
CA ILE A 484 -9.17 -29.74 8.27
C ILE A 484 -9.00 -30.86 9.31
N LEU A 485 -9.41 -30.64 10.56
CA LEU A 485 -9.37 -31.67 11.61
C LEU A 485 -10.15 -32.93 11.18
N SER A 486 -11.32 -32.76 10.55
CA SER A 486 -12.04 -33.91 9.98
C SER A 486 -11.27 -34.60 8.85
N ALA A 487 -10.59 -33.85 7.98
CA ALA A 487 -9.72 -34.43 6.94
C ALA A 487 -8.53 -35.20 7.52
N ARG A 488 -7.93 -34.70 8.61
CA ARG A 488 -6.80 -35.31 9.32
C ARG A 488 -7.22 -36.57 10.06
N GLN A 489 -8.41 -36.56 10.66
CA GLN A 489 -8.99 -37.72 11.31
C GLN A 489 -9.17 -38.89 10.32
N ASP A 490 -9.69 -38.62 9.11
CA ASP A 490 -9.76 -39.61 8.03
C ASP A 490 -8.38 -40.13 7.60
N ALA A 491 -7.33 -39.32 7.78
CA ALA A 491 -5.93 -39.70 7.53
C ALA A 491 -5.25 -40.38 8.73
N GLY A 492 -5.98 -40.62 9.82
CA GLY A 492 -5.45 -41.25 11.04
C GLY A 492 -4.63 -40.33 11.94
N ASN A 493 -4.77 -38.99 11.81
CA ASN A 493 -4.12 -38.02 12.68
C ASN A 493 -5.16 -37.20 13.45
N ASN A 494 -5.15 -37.33 14.78
CA ASN A 494 -6.05 -36.63 15.70
C ASN A 494 -5.25 -35.69 16.62
N GLU A 495 -4.13 -35.14 16.16
CA GLU A 495 -3.34 -34.18 16.92
C GLU A 495 -3.75 -32.75 16.57
N TRP A 496 -3.73 -31.86 17.56
CA TRP A 496 -3.85 -30.42 17.33
C TRP A 496 -2.67 -29.93 16.45
N PHE A 497 -2.91 -28.90 15.66
CA PHE A 497 -1.89 -28.36 14.76
C PHE A 497 -1.91 -26.83 14.72
N THR A 498 -0.74 -26.23 14.57
CA THR A 498 -0.59 -24.79 14.40
C THR A 498 -0.87 -24.40 12.94
N MET A 499 -1.57 -23.26 12.76
CA MET A 499 -1.84 -22.67 11.45
C MET A 499 -1.18 -21.30 11.38
N ASP A 500 -0.26 -21.13 10.43
CA ASP A 500 0.34 -19.83 10.16
C ASP A 500 -0.63 -18.99 9.30
N LEU A 501 -1.06 -17.84 9.84
CA LEU A 501 -2.06 -16.99 9.19
C LEU A 501 -1.38 -15.89 8.34
N PRO A 502 -1.95 -15.53 7.18
CA PRO A 502 -3.27 -15.93 6.64
C PRO A 502 -3.30 -17.32 5.99
N LEU A 503 -4.41 -18.04 6.08
CA LEU A 503 -4.61 -19.36 5.47
C LEU A 503 -4.75 -19.30 3.94
N SER A 504 -3.66 -19.61 3.25
CA SER A 504 -3.63 -19.82 1.80
C SER A 504 -4.16 -21.22 1.41
N PRO A 505 -4.61 -21.41 0.16
CA PRO A 505 -4.96 -22.74 -0.34
C PRO A 505 -3.85 -23.78 -0.14
N ASP A 506 -2.59 -23.39 -0.37
CA ASP A 506 -1.43 -24.26 -0.17
C ASP A 506 -1.32 -24.76 1.28
N GLU A 507 -1.61 -23.93 2.27
CA GLU A 507 -1.62 -24.33 3.68
C GLU A 507 -2.78 -25.26 4.00
N ILE A 508 -3.95 -25.02 3.44
CA ILE A 508 -5.12 -25.91 3.62
C ILE A 508 -4.80 -27.32 3.08
N VAL A 509 -4.19 -27.44 1.90
CA VAL A 509 -3.75 -28.73 1.35
C VAL A 509 -2.74 -29.40 2.28
N ARG A 510 -1.68 -28.68 2.68
CA ARG A 510 -0.64 -29.22 3.58
C ARG A 510 -1.22 -29.72 4.90
N HIS A 511 -2.10 -28.96 5.52
CA HIS A 511 -2.69 -29.33 6.81
C HIS A 511 -3.72 -30.45 6.71
N SER A 512 -4.36 -30.63 5.54
CA SER A 512 -5.35 -31.68 5.29
C SER A 512 -4.76 -33.09 5.16
N LEU A 513 -3.42 -33.23 5.16
CA LEU A 513 -2.70 -34.51 5.07
C LEU A 513 -3.14 -35.37 3.88
N THR A 514 -3.35 -34.73 2.73
CA THR A 514 -3.75 -35.41 1.48
C THR A 514 -2.59 -36.07 0.76
N ASP A 515 -1.34 -35.69 1.06
CA ASP A 515 -0.13 -36.32 0.57
C ASP A 515 0.71 -36.90 1.73
N SER A 516 0.98 -38.21 1.66
CA SER A 516 1.89 -38.91 2.58
C SER A 516 3.36 -38.48 2.47
N SER A 517 3.74 -37.73 1.44
CA SER A 517 5.12 -37.34 1.13
C SER A 517 5.54 -35.99 1.74
N HIS A 518 4.61 -35.19 2.24
CA HIS A 518 4.91 -33.88 2.83
C HIS A 518 5.03 -33.98 4.36
N PRO A 519 6.24 -33.90 4.93
CA PRO A 519 6.40 -33.84 6.37
C PRO A 519 5.68 -32.59 6.90
N THR A 520 4.90 -32.76 7.97
CA THR A 520 4.29 -31.66 8.73
C THR A 520 5.36 -30.63 9.06
N SER A 521 5.22 -29.42 8.50
CA SER A 521 6.17 -28.33 8.71
C SER A 521 6.22 -27.96 10.20
N GLY A 522 7.38 -28.18 10.82
CA GLY A 522 7.71 -27.54 12.09
C GLY A 522 7.85 -26.04 11.90
N VAL A 523 7.67 -25.27 12.99
CA VAL A 523 7.82 -23.82 12.98
C VAL A 523 9.28 -23.50 12.67
N GLU A 524 9.54 -22.80 11.56
CA GLU A 524 10.88 -22.32 11.24
C GLU A 524 11.13 -20.99 11.94
N VAL A 525 12.05 -20.99 12.90
CA VAL A 525 12.47 -19.76 13.59
C VAL A 525 13.94 -19.50 13.28
N TRP A 526 14.23 -18.25 12.92
CA TRP A 526 15.60 -17.78 12.73
C TRP A 526 16.15 -17.25 14.06
N LEU A 527 17.08 -17.98 14.65
CA LEU A 527 17.83 -17.53 15.83
C LEU A 527 19.30 -17.36 15.47
N LYS A 528 19.83 -16.13 15.61
CA LYS A 528 21.25 -15.80 15.44
C LYS A 528 21.86 -16.38 14.14
N ASN A 529 21.20 -16.14 13.01
CA ASN A 529 21.64 -16.58 11.68
C ASN A 529 21.78 -18.11 11.53
N LYS A 530 21.10 -18.90 12.37
CA LYS A 530 20.94 -20.34 12.19
C LYS A 530 19.46 -20.67 12.01
N ARG A 531 19.19 -21.45 10.97
CA ARG A 531 17.88 -22.06 10.71
C ARG A 531 17.62 -23.10 11.81
N VAL A 532 16.56 -22.89 12.59
CA VAL A 532 16.11 -23.84 13.62
C VAL A 532 14.69 -24.26 13.26
N VAL A 533 14.50 -25.55 12.99
CA VAL A 533 13.17 -26.16 12.84
C VAL A 533 12.74 -26.59 14.24
N LEU A 534 11.76 -25.91 14.81
CA LEU A 534 11.13 -26.34 16.05
C LEU A 534 10.16 -27.48 15.69
N GLN A 535 10.60 -28.72 15.91
CA GLN A 535 9.69 -29.86 15.99
C GLN A 535 9.19 -29.97 17.43
N SER A 536 7.90 -30.25 17.61
CA SER A 536 7.39 -30.66 18.92
C SER A 536 8.10 -31.96 19.32
N GLU A 537 9.03 -31.90 20.28
CA GLU A 537 9.67 -33.10 20.78
C GLU A 537 8.65 -33.95 21.52
N LYS A 538 8.26 -35.08 20.91
CA LYS A 538 7.75 -36.24 21.64
C LYS A 538 8.88 -36.71 22.56
N ARG A 539 8.76 -36.49 23.88
CA ARG A 539 9.55 -37.25 24.85
C ARG A 539 9.12 -38.71 24.77
N GLN A 540 9.85 -39.52 24.00
CA GLN A 540 9.82 -40.96 24.14
C GLN A 540 11.24 -41.53 24.23
N CYS A 541 11.38 -42.42 25.21
CA CYS A 541 12.59 -42.97 25.75
C CYS A 541 13.25 -43.98 24.78
N SER A 542 14.58 -43.91 24.68
CA SER A 542 15.54 -44.96 24.24
C SER A 542 15.33 -45.66 22.89
N GLN A 543 16.31 -45.54 21.98
CA GLN A 543 17.33 -46.58 21.69
C GLN A 543 18.18 -46.18 20.47
N ASN A 544 19.47 -46.53 20.55
CA ASN A 544 20.53 -46.28 19.59
C ASN A 544 20.20 -46.73 18.16
N PHE A 545 20.51 -45.93 17.15
CA PHE A 545 21.07 -46.44 15.89
C PHE A 545 21.88 -45.35 15.17
N SER A 546 23.12 -45.71 14.81
CA SER A 546 24.06 -44.95 14.00
C SER A 546 23.77 -45.17 12.51
N VAL A 547 23.88 -44.12 11.69
CA VAL A 547 23.91 -44.26 10.23
C VAL A 547 25.03 -43.43 9.61
N SER A 548 25.76 -44.13 8.75
CA SER A 548 26.95 -43.77 7.98
C SER A 548 26.66 -42.81 6.82
N LYS A 549 27.69 -42.03 6.47
CA LYS A 549 27.78 -41.27 5.22
C LYS A 549 27.82 -42.18 4.01
N GLN A 550 27.06 -41.84 2.96
CA GLN A 550 27.44 -42.19 1.60
C GLN A 550 27.07 -41.06 0.62
N SER A 551 28.08 -40.60 -0.10
CA SER A 551 28.00 -39.74 -1.27
C SER A 551 27.67 -40.56 -2.51
N SER A 552 26.90 -40.00 -3.45
CA SER A 552 27.10 -40.33 -4.86
C SER A 552 26.72 -39.16 -5.78
N THR A 553 27.68 -38.83 -6.63
CA THR A 553 27.61 -38.00 -7.82
C THR A 553 26.96 -38.77 -8.97
N VAL A 554 26.08 -38.14 -9.74
CA VAL A 554 25.79 -38.54 -11.14
C VAL A 554 25.73 -37.28 -12.01
N LYS A 555 26.64 -37.25 -12.99
CA LYS A 555 26.66 -36.36 -14.16
C LYS A 555 25.97 -37.04 -15.34
N ASP A 556 25.49 -36.19 -16.25
CA ASP A 556 25.18 -36.40 -17.67
C ASP A 556 23.70 -36.57 -18.08
N SER A 557 23.17 -35.48 -18.67
CA SER A 557 22.46 -35.49 -19.95
C SER A 557 22.34 -34.05 -20.48
N MET A 558 23.26 -33.65 -21.38
CA MET A 558 23.12 -32.46 -22.21
C MET A 558 22.23 -32.76 -23.42
N GLY A 559 21.13 -32.03 -23.56
CA GLY A 559 20.31 -32.01 -24.76
C GLY A 559 19.30 -30.85 -24.71
N ARG A 560 19.48 -29.88 -25.61
CA ARG A 560 18.70 -28.65 -25.88
C ARG A 560 19.01 -27.43 -25.01
N ILE A 561 19.63 -26.42 -25.63
CA ILE A 561 19.71 -25.04 -25.10
C ILE A 561 18.31 -24.41 -25.24
N PRO A 562 17.64 -24.04 -24.13
CA PRO A 562 16.33 -23.41 -24.20
C PRO A 562 16.44 -21.92 -24.59
N SER A 563 15.37 -21.40 -25.20
CA SER A 563 15.14 -19.99 -25.58
C SER A 563 15.43 -18.96 -24.48
N THR A 564 15.54 -19.38 -23.23
CA THR A 564 15.91 -18.57 -22.05
C THR A 564 17.37 -18.13 -22.05
N VAL A 565 18.32 -18.91 -22.58
CA VAL A 565 19.74 -18.49 -22.66
C VAL A 565 19.92 -17.38 -23.71
N TYR A 566 19.10 -17.40 -24.76
CA TYR A 566 19.08 -16.38 -25.80
C TYR A 566 18.51 -15.05 -25.26
N ALA A 567 17.41 -15.11 -24.49
CA ALA A 567 16.83 -13.95 -23.81
C ALA A 567 17.80 -13.33 -22.77
N LEU A 568 18.56 -14.17 -22.04
CA LEU A 568 19.60 -13.69 -21.12
C LEU A 568 20.74 -12.97 -21.88
N SER A 569 21.18 -13.49 -23.02
CA SER A 569 22.29 -12.89 -23.78
C SER A 569 21.93 -11.55 -24.43
N VAL A 570 20.70 -11.41 -24.94
CA VAL A 570 20.17 -10.14 -25.49
C VAL A 570 19.93 -9.14 -24.35
N GLY A 571 19.38 -9.60 -23.23
CA GLY A 571 19.14 -8.79 -22.03
C GLY A 571 20.43 -8.23 -21.44
N LEU A 572 21.49 -9.04 -21.34
CA LEU A 572 22.81 -8.59 -20.89
C LEU A 572 23.39 -7.53 -21.82
N GLY A 573 23.33 -7.72 -23.14
CA GLY A 573 23.81 -6.73 -24.12
C GLY A 573 23.09 -5.38 -24.06
N THR A 574 21.76 -5.39 -23.90
CA THR A 574 20.97 -4.16 -23.69
C THR A 574 21.24 -3.51 -22.33
N SER A 575 21.48 -4.30 -21.29
CA SER A 575 21.79 -3.78 -19.95
C SER A 575 23.15 -3.08 -19.96
N TYR A 576 24.19 -3.66 -20.58
CA TYR A 576 25.50 -3.01 -20.69
C TYR A 576 25.45 -1.70 -21.49
N PHE A 577 24.63 -1.64 -22.56
CA PHE A 577 24.43 -0.42 -23.34
C PHE A 577 23.73 0.68 -22.53
N VAL A 578 22.65 0.34 -21.81
CA VAL A 578 21.88 1.31 -21.00
C VAL A 578 22.68 1.78 -19.78
N THR A 579 23.39 0.88 -19.10
CA THR A 579 24.23 1.24 -17.96
C THR A 579 25.42 2.11 -18.39
N GLY A 580 26.08 1.79 -19.51
CA GLY A 580 27.16 2.63 -20.08
C GLY A 580 26.66 4.01 -20.50
N PHE A 581 25.46 4.11 -21.06
CA PHE A 581 24.85 5.38 -21.47
C PHE A 581 24.41 6.25 -20.26
N MET A 582 23.82 5.63 -19.23
CA MET A 582 23.45 6.32 -17.99
C MET A 582 24.68 6.82 -17.22
N TYR A 583 25.77 6.02 -17.21
CA TYR A 583 27.03 6.42 -16.59
C TYR A 583 27.67 7.62 -17.32
N LEU A 584 27.63 7.63 -18.66
CA LEU A 584 28.11 8.76 -19.46
C LEU A 584 27.30 10.05 -19.21
N ILE A 585 25.98 9.94 -19.07
CA ILE A 585 25.11 11.09 -18.73
C ILE A 585 25.42 11.61 -17.32
N ALA A 586 25.62 10.72 -16.34
CA ALA A 586 25.97 11.11 -14.97
C ALA A 586 27.30 11.88 -14.93
N VAL A 587 28.30 11.39 -15.68
CA VAL A 587 29.62 12.03 -15.78
C VAL A 587 29.52 13.42 -16.44
N ILE A 588 28.72 13.57 -17.50
CA ILE A 588 28.49 14.86 -18.19
C ILE A 588 27.74 15.87 -17.29
N ASN A 589 26.80 15.41 -16.46
CA ASN A 589 26.08 16.29 -15.55
C ASN A 589 26.94 16.78 -14.38
N ILE A 590 27.87 15.96 -13.88
CA ILE A 590 28.80 16.34 -12.81
C ILE A 590 29.77 17.43 -13.29
N THR A 591 30.13 17.45 -14.58
CA THR A 591 31.00 18.51 -15.15
C THR A 591 30.32 19.89 -15.33
N ASN A 592 29.00 19.98 -15.20
CA ASN A 592 28.23 21.22 -15.48
C ASN A 592 27.75 21.98 -14.22
N SER A 593 28.06 21.53 -13.00
CA SER A 593 27.63 22.20 -11.76
C SER A 593 28.76 23.03 -11.12
N ASP A 594 28.59 24.36 -11.10
CA ASP A 594 29.46 25.32 -10.39
C ASP A 594 29.52 25.04 -8.87
N LEU A 595 30.73 24.79 -8.37
CA LEU A 595 31.03 24.64 -6.95
C LEU A 595 31.41 26.00 -6.34
N THR A 596 30.42 26.74 -5.82
CA THR A 596 30.68 27.89 -4.94
C THR A 596 30.12 27.66 -3.53
N THR A 597 31.03 27.66 -2.57
CA THR A 597 30.85 27.56 -1.11
C THR A 597 30.01 28.67 -0.50
N VAL A 598 29.04 28.32 0.36
CA VAL A 598 28.36 29.25 1.29
C VAL A 598 28.75 28.89 2.73
N LYS A 599 29.31 29.86 3.46
CA LYS A 599 29.56 29.83 4.91
C LYS A 599 28.32 30.36 5.65
N CYS A 600 27.96 29.77 6.79
CA CYS A 600 27.02 30.36 7.75
C CYS A 600 27.70 30.48 9.13
N GLU A 601 27.62 31.68 9.73
CA GLU A 601 28.06 32.03 11.09
C GLU A 601 26.85 32.36 11.99
N GLY A 602 26.89 31.94 13.26
CA GLY A 602 26.10 32.42 14.42
C GLY A 602 24.68 31.82 14.57
N THR A 603 24.13 31.50 15.75
CA THR A 603 24.57 31.50 17.16
C THR A 603 23.57 30.63 17.95
N VAL A 604 24.06 29.86 18.92
CA VAL A 604 23.31 28.87 19.73
C VAL A 604 22.70 29.52 20.98
N LEU A 605 21.46 29.17 21.31
CA LEU A 605 20.88 29.28 22.65
C LEU A 605 20.31 27.90 23.04
N GLU A 606 20.78 27.38 24.17
CA GLU A 606 20.43 26.13 24.87
C GLU A 606 20.41 26.44 26.38
N PRO A 607 19.94 25.58 27.33
CA PRO A 607 19.02 24.41 27.29
C PRO A 607 18.04 24.43 28.54
N PRO A 608 17.41 23.33 29.06
CA PRO A 608 18.09 22.17 29.68
C PRO A 608 17.50 20.74 29.43
N PHE A 609 18.42 19.83 29.06
CA PHE A 609 18.70 18.43 29.53
C PHE A 609 17.66 17.28 29.48
N THR A 610 17.97 16.03 29.09
CA THR A 610 19.25 15.31 28.79
C THR A 610 18.99 14.00 28.00
N THR A 611 19.80 13.65 26.98
CA THR A 611 20.07 12.27 26.50
C THR A 611 21.51 12.11 25.95
N LEU A 612 21.95 10.84 25.90
CA LEU A 612 23.25 10.19 25.63
C LEU A 612 24.03 10.52 24.32
N PRO A 613 25.30 10.05 24.16
CA PRO A 613 26.31 10.65 23.28
C PRO A 613 26.31 10.15 21.82
N THR A 614 26.67 11.06 20.92
CA THR A 614 26.90 10.86 19.47
C THR A 614 28.38 10.60 19.17
N TYR A 615 28.67 9.61 18.32
CA TYR A 615 29.95 9.44 17.62
C TYR A 615 29.73 9.64 16.11
N PHE A 616 30.35 10.66 15.50
CA PHE A 616 30.48 10.80 14.05
C PHE A 616 31.97 10.86 13.69
N THR A 617 32.40 9.97 12.78
CA THR A 617 33.71 10.01 12.13
C THR A 617 33.59 10.61 10.73
N THR A 618 34.60 11.42 10.37
CA THR A 618 34.78 12.17 9.12
C THR A 618 35.38 11.29 8.00
N TYR A 619 34.94 11.51 6.75
CA TYR A 619 35.63 11.05 5.53
C TYR A 619 36.10 12.24 4.68
N PRO A 620 37.29 12.19 4.04
CA PRO A 620 37.86 13.32 3.32
C PRO A 620 37.36 13.41 1.86
N LYS A 621 37.18 14.65 1.38
CA LYS A 621 36.93 15.02 -0.03
C LYS A 621 38.25 15.23 -0.76
N GLN A 622 38.45 14.56 -1.90
CA GLN A 622 39.01 15.05 -3.19
C GLN A 622 39.52 13.88 -4.06
N TRP A 623 39.11 13.83 -5.34
CA TRP A 623 39.62 12.88 -6.36
C TRP A 623 40.24 13.68 -7.53
N PRO A 624 41.44 13.34 -8.06
CA PRO A 624 42.09 14.10 -9.14
C PRO A 624 41.60 13.72 -10.56
N CYS A 625 41.51 14.72 -11.47
CA CYS A 625 41.00 14.64 -12.86
C CYS A 625 41.65 13.60 -13.80
N LYS A 626 42.70 12.87 -13.38
CA LYS A 626 43.35 11.84 -14.22
C LYS A 626 42.50 10.57 -14.38
N TYR A 627 41.53 10.34 -13.50
CA TYR A 627 40.65 9.16 -13.55
C TYR A 627 39.44 9.35 -14.48
N LEU A 628 39.05 10.59 -14.80
CA LEU A 628 37.89 10.89 -15.64
C LEU A 628 38.07 10.41 -17.09
N ALA A 629 39.28 10.55 -17.65
CA ALA A 629 39.58 10.08 -19.00
C ALA A 629 39.56 8.54 -19.09
N LEU A 630 39.99 7.86 -18.02
CA LEU A 630 40.00 6.40 -17.95
C LEU A 630 38.58 5.83 -17.83
N GLU A 631 37.73 6.46 -17.02
CA GLU A 631 36.31 6.14 -16.86
C GLU A 631 35.52 6.29 -18.18
N ILE A 632 35.77 7.37 -18.94
CA ILE A 632 35.15 7.60 -20.25
C ILE A 632 35.61 6.55 -21.27
N ILE A 633 36.90 6.20 -21.29
CA ILE A 633 37.43 5.15 -22.17
C ILE A 633 36.81 3.78 -21.84
N CYS A 634 36.66 3.45 -20.55
CA CYS A 634 36.01 2.21 -20.10
C CYS A 634 34.53 2.15 -20.52
N GLY A 635 33.80 3.27 -20.42
CA GLY A 635 32.41 3.36 -20.89
C GLY A 635 32.27 3.16 -22.40
N ILE A 636 33.20 3.71 -23.19
CA ILE A 636 33.22 3.55 -24.66
C ILE A 636 33.52 2.09 -25.04
N VAL A 637 34.47 1.44 -24.35
CA VAL A 637 34.80 0.02 -24.59
C VAL A 637 33.61 -0.89 -24.27
N ALA A 638 32.88 -0.63 -23.19
CA ALA A 638 31.68 -1.39 -22.82
C ALA A 638 30.56 -1.27 -23.88
N ILE A 639 30.34 -0.07 -24.42
CA ILE A 639 29.37 0.17 -25.51
C ILE A 639 29.79 -0.56 -26.79
N LEU A 640 31.07 -0.50 -27.16
CA LEU A 640 31.60 -1.20 -28.34
C LEU A 640 31.45 -2.71 -28.22
N ILE A 641 31.72 -3.30 -27.05
CA ILE A 641 31.54 -4.74 -26.81
C ILE A 641 30.06 -5.13 -26.94
N GLY A 642 29.15 -4.36 -26.33
CA GLY A 642 27.71 -4.62 -26.41
C GLY A 642 27.17 -4.56 -27.85
N MET A 643 27.62 -3.58 -28.64
CA MET A 643 27.17 -3.42 -30.02
C MET A 643 27.77 -4.47 -30.98
N THR A 644 29.01 -4.91 -30.75
CA THR A 644 29.65 -5.99 -31.52
C THR A 644 28.94 -7.32 -31.29
N GLN A 645 28.49 -7.57 -30.04
CA GLN A 645 27.70 -8.75 -29.69
C GLN A 645 26.31 -8.75 -30.35
N ILE A 646 25.65 -7.60 -30.42
CA ILE A 646 24.35 -7.45 -31.11
C ILE A 646 24.50 -7.68 -32.62
N ALA A 647 25.56 -7.13 -33.24
CA ALA A 647 25.84 -7.33 -34.66
C ALA A 647 26.12 -8.81 -34.99
N PHE A 648 26.93 -9.49 -34.16
CA PHE A 648 27.24 -10.92 -34.31
C PHE A 648 25.99 -11.79 -34.23
N ASN A 649 25.11 -11.51 -33.26
CA ASN A 649 23.84 -12.21 -33.06
C ASN A 649 22.85 -12.01 -34.23
N LEU A 650 22.87 -10.83 -34.88
CA LEU A 650 22.03 -10.54 -36.04
C LEU A 650 22.52 -11.22 -37.33
N THR A 651 23.83 -11.40 -37.51
CA THR A 651 24.37 -12.21 -38.63
C THR A 651 24.13 -13.71 -38.47
N ALA A 652 23.98 -14.21 -37.24
CA ALA A 652 23.70 -15.63 -36.97
C ALA A 652 22.24 -16.04 -37.28
N LEU A 653 21.33 -15.08 -37.47
CA LEU A 653 19.89 -15.29 -37.72
C LEU A 653 19.52 -15.54 -39.19
N GLY A 654 20.47 -15.99 -40.02
CA GLY A 654 20.20 -16.28 -41.43
C GLY A 654 19.15 -17.38 -41.61
N THR A 655 17.96 -17.03 -42.09
CA THR A 655 17.25 -17.75 -43.19
C THR A 655 16.00 -17.00 -43.67
N ASN A 656 15.93 -16.88 -45.01
CA ASN A 656 14.74 -16.92 -45.85
C ASN A 656 13.65 -15.84 -45.67
N SER A 657 13.97 -14.62 -46.09
CA SER A 657 13.00 -13.81 -46.85
C SER A 657 13.76 -12.78 -47.70
N SER A 658 13.29 -12.57 -48.93
CA SER A 658 13.88 -11.73 -49.98
C SER A 658 13.89 -10.21 -49.68
N MET A 659 13.73 -9.80 -48.42
CA MET A 659 13.79 -8.41 -47.95
C MET A 659 14.85 -8.16 -46.86
N THR A 660 15.81 -9.06 -46.66
CA THR A 660 16.76 -8.98 -45.52
C THR A 660 18.09 -8.25 -45.79
N PRO A 661 18.75 -8.32 -46.98
CA PRO A 661 20.04 -7.66 -47.16
C PRO A 661 19.95 -6.12 -47.17
N TRP A 662 18.87 -5.57 -47.73
CA TRP A 662 18.69 -4.13 -47.85
C TRP A 662 18.37 -3.47 -46.50
N PHE A 663 17.62 -4.16 -45.64
CA PHE A 663 17.29 -3.68 -44.30
C PHE A 663 18.50 -3.69 -43.37
N ILE A 664 19.33 -4.74 -43.43
CA ILE A 664 20.59 -4.82 -42.69
C ILE A 664 21.57 -3.74 -43.20
N TRP A 665 21.65 -3.54 -44.52
CA TRP A 665 22.47 -2.49 -45.11
C TRP A 665 22.04 -1.09 -44.65
N LEU A 666 20.72 -0.81 -44.61
CA LEU A 666 20.18 0.47 -44.15
C LEU A 666 20.41 0.70 -42.66
N LEU A 667 20.25 -0.34 -41.83
CA LEU A 667 20.50 -0.29 -40.39
C LEU A 667 21.98 0.00 -40.08
N VAL A 668 22.90 -0.67 -40.78
CA VAL A 668 24.34 -0.44 -40.64
C VAL A 668 24.71 0.99 -41.05
N HIS A 669 24.16 1.51 -42.14
CA HIS A 669 24.42 2.90 -42.56
C HIS A 669 23.80 3.94 -41.62
N ALA A 670 22.63 3.67 -41.03
CA ALA A 670 22.03 4.53 -40.01
C ALA A 670 22.87 4.55 -38.73
N ILE A 671 23.46 3.42 -38.32
CA ILE A 671 24.35 3.34 -37.16
C ILE A 671 25.66 4.08 -37.43
N ILE A 672 26.25 3.93 -38.63
CA ILE A 672 27.46 4.69 -39.03
C ILE A 672 27.17 6.20 -39.06
N ALA A 673 26.01 6.62 -39.57
CA ALA A 673 25.59 8.01 -39.56
C ALA A 673 25.48 8.58 -38.13
N LEU A 674 24.93 7.79 -37.20
CA LEU A 674 24.81 8.16 -35.79
C LEU A 674 26.18 8.26 -35.11
N LEU A 675 27.10 7.33 -35.40
CA LEU A 675 28.48 7.35 -34.89
C LEU A 675 29.23 8.61 -35.36
N VAL A 676 29.12 8.96 -36.64
CA VAL A 676 29.76 10.17 -37.19
C VAL A 676 29.19 11.44 -36.55
N LEU A 677 27.88 11.49 -36.29
CA LEU A 677 27.23 12.61 -35.61
C LEU A 677 27.70 12.74 -34.15
N ILE A 678 27.79 11.63 -33.42
CA ILE A 678 28.25 11.61 -32.03
C ILE A 678 29.72 12.05 -31.94
N VAL A 679 30.60 11.54 -32.81
CA VAL A 679 32.01 11.95 -32.87
C VAL A 679 32.14 13.43 -33.23
N ALA A 680 31.31 13.95 -34.15
CA ALA A 680 31.32 15.37 -34.50
C ALA A 680 30.88 16.27 -33.32
N ILE A 681 29.84 15.87 -32.58
CA ILE A 681 29.35 16.58 -31.38
C ILE A 681 30.43 16.57 -30.28
N ILE A 682 31.02 15.40 -30.00
CA ILE A 682 32.09 15.28 -28.99
C ILE A 682 33.31 16.11 -29.38
N THR A 683 33.72 16.08 -30.65
CA THR A 683 34.84 16.89 -31.15
C THR A 683 34.54 18.39 -31.02
N ALA A 684 33.30 18.82 -31.29
CA ALA A 684 32.86 20.19 -31.09
C ALA A 684 32.83 20.60 -29.61
N VAL A 685 32.40 19.71 -28.71
CA VAL A 685 32.38 19.94 -27.26
C VAL A 685 33.79 20.02 -26.71
N ILE A 686 34.70 19.12 -27.10
CA ILE A 686 36.11 19.13 -26.70
C ILE A 686 36.81 20.39 -27.22
N LEU A 687 36.57 20.79 -28.47
CA LEU A 687 37.12 22.03 -29.03
C LEU A 687 36.55 23.29 -28.34
N SER A 688 35.28 23.26 -27.92
CA SER A 688 34.68 24.38 -27.18
C SER A 688 35.21 24.49 -25.74
N THR A 689 35.39 23.36 -25.05
CA THR A 689 35.84 23.30 -23.65
C THR A 689 37.34 23.52 -23.50
N THR A 690 38.14 23.12 -24.49
CA THR A 690 39.55 23.52 -24.57
C THR A 690 39.71 24.99 -24.91
N ALA A 691 38.82 25.58 -25.72
CA ALA A 691 38.84 27.03 -25.99
C ALA A 691 38.43 27.89 -24.77
N THR A 692 37.43 27.47 -23.99
CA THR A 692 37.03 28.17 -22.74
C THR A 692 37.97 27.89 -21.58
N GLY A 693 38.53 26.68 -21.48
CA GLY A 693 39.52 26.31 -20.47
C GLY A 693 40.88 27.00 -20.63
N LEU A 694 41.33 27.26 -21.87
CA LEU A 694 42.56 28.02 -22.11
C LEU A 694 42.39 29.51 -21.78
N LEU A 695 41.17 30.06 -21.89
CA LEU A 695 40.84 31.44 -21.53
C LEU A 695 40.74 31.65 -20.01
N SER A 696 40.33 30.64 -19.25
CA SER A 696 40.23 30.72 -17.78
C SER A 696 41.53 30.39 -17.04
N PHE A 697 42.47 29.67 -17.68
CA PHE A 697 43.78 29.35 -17.07
C PHE A 697 44.85 30.45 -17.23
N LEU A 698 44.60 31.48 -18.03
CA LEU A 698 45.56 32.55 -18.33
C LEU A 698 45.38 33.86 -17.53
N SER A 699 44.56 33.91 -16.47
CA SER A 699 44.62 35.04 -15.52
C SER A 699 44.03 34.74 -14.14
N PRO A 700 44.86 34.59 -13.09
CA PRO A 700 44.46 34.85 -11.72
C PRO A 700 45.01 36.22 -11.28
N GLY A 701 44.11 37.21 -11.23
CA GLY A 701 44.19 38.37 -10.35
C GLY A 701 45.20 39.48 -10.68
N ILE A 702 44.77 40.49 -11.47
CA ILE A 702 45.27 41.87 -11.37
C ILE A 702 44.12 42.85 -11.68
N GLN A 703 43.78 43.73 -10.72
CA GLN A 703 42.98 44.94 -10.96
C GLN A 703 43.88 46.03 -11.58
N ALA A 704 43.72 46.35 -12.87
CA ALA A 704 44.20 47.61 -13.47
C ALA A 704 43.50 47.90 -14.82
N SER A 705 43.30 49.19 -15.13
CA SER A 705 42.53 49.71 -16.28
C SER A 705 43.14 49.40 -17.66
N PRO A 706 42.34 49.28 -18.73
CA PRO A 706 42.78 48.76 -20.01
C PRO A 706 43.41 49.85 -20.89
N GLN A 707 44.74 50.01 -20.85
CA GLN A 707 45.47 50.60 -22.00
C GLN A 707 46.98 50.31 -22.14
N THR A 708 47.64 49.51 -21.27
CA THR A 708 49.10 49.35 -21.38
C THR A 708 49.62 47.96 -21.04
N ILE A 709 49.29 46.93 -21.84
CA ILE A 709 50.08 45.68 -21.88
C ILE A 709 50.24 45.26 -23.36
N LEU A 710 51.08 46.03 -24.06
CA LEU A 710 51.63 45.71 -25.37
C LEU A 710 53.15 45.87 -25.18
N LEU A 711 53.92 44.81 -25.50
CA LEU A 711 55.36 44.62 -25.27
C LEU A 711 55.72 43.98 -23.92
N GLN A 712 55.76 42.64 -23.88
CA GLN A 712 56.97 41.86 -23.53
C GLN A 712 56.65 40.36 -23.41
N LEU A 713 56.94 39.60 -24.49
CA LEU A 713 57.65 38.30 -24.54
C LEU A 713 57.13 37.35 -25.67
N PRO A 714 58.03 36.79 -26.50
CA PRO A 714 57.77 35.83 -27.60
C PRO A 714 58.08 34.35 -27.20
N PRO A 715 58.17 33.36 -28.12
CA PRO A 715 57.08 32.64 -28.78
C PRO A 715 57.11 31.11 -28.51
N MET A 716 55.96 30.45 -28.40
CA MET A 716 55.83 29.00 -28.73
C MET A 716 54.42 28.70 -29.24
N ILE A 717 54.24 28.83 -30.56
CA ILE A 717 53.07 28.31 -31.31
C ILE A 717 53.61 27.58 -32.54
N SER A 718 53.39 26.28 -32.60
CA SER A 718 53.36 25.53 -33.86
C SER A 718 52.55 24.26 -33.70
N LEU A 719 51.23 24.36 -33.87
CA LEU A 719 50.37 23.36 -34.52
C LEU A 719 48.90 23.82 -34.38
N THR A 720 48.41 24.58 -35.35
CA THR A 720 47.00 24.61 -35.79
C THR A 720 46.85 25.66 -36.89
N LYS A 721 46.86 25.21 -38.14
CA LYS A 721 46.36 26.01 -39.28
C LYS A 721 45.34 25.17 -40.05
N THR A 722 44.08 25.25 -39.63
CA THR A 722 42.92 24.98 -40.48
C THR A 722 41.91 26.11 -40.25
N ARG A 723 41.55 26.81 -41.33
CA ARG A 723 40.78 28.07 -41.27
C ARG A 723 39.29 27.80 -40.97
N PRO A 724 38.61 28.67 -40.20
CA PRO A 724 37.24 28.46 -39.68
C PRO A 724 36.11 28.42 -40.72
N LYS A 725 36.37 28.81 -41.98
CA LYS A 725 35.36 28.78 -43.05
C LYS A 725 35.09 27.36 -43.58
N THR A 726 36.06 26.46 -43.53
CA THR A 726 35.89 25.06 -43.99
C THR A 726 35.10 24.23 -42.99
N LEU A 727 35.25 24.50 -41.68
CA LEU A 727 34.56 23.78 -40.62
C LEU A 727 33.05 24.11 -40.59
N ARG A 728 32.67 25.38 -40.81
CA ARG A 728 31.24 25.76 -40.92
C ARG A 728 30.57 25.15 -42.15
N ALA A 729 31.26 25.08 -43.29
CA ALA A 729 30.71 24.46 -44.50
C ALA A 729 30.51 22.95 -44.32
N LEU A 730 31.44 22.26 -43.65
CA LEU A 730 31.30 20.84 -43.30
C LEU A 730 30.14 20.58 -42.34
N VAL A 731 29.98 21.41 -41.30
CA VAL A 731 28.86 21.26 -40.35
C VAL A 731 27.52 21.49 -41.03
N GLN A 732 27.41 22.48 -41.93
CA GLN A 732 26.17 22.72 -42.68
C GLN A 732 25.83 21.58 -43.65
N LEU A 733 26.82 20.99 -44.33
CA LEU A 733 26.63 19.81 -45.18
C LEU A 733 26.17 18.59 -44.37
N PHE A 734 26.72 18.38 -43.17
CA PHE A 734 26.34 17.27 -42.30
C PHE A 734 24.92 17.42 -41.72
N VAL A 735 24.52 18.64 -41.34
CA VAL A 735 23.16 18.91 -40.86
C VAL A 735 22.13 18.73 -41.98
N MET A 736 22.46 19.17 -43.20
CA MET A 736 21.58 19.00 -44.36
C MET A 736 21.43 17.52 -44.74
N TRP A 737 22.51 16.74 -44.64
CA TRP A 737 22.48 15.28 -44.84
C TRP A 737 21.67 14.53 -43.77
N GLY A 738 21.72 14.98 -42.51
CA GLY A 738 20.88 14.45 -41.43
C GLY A 738 19.38 14.70 -41.66
N PHE A 739 19.02 15.91 -42.12
CA PHE A 739 17.62 16.24 -42.42
C PHE A 739 17.03 15.42 -43.57
N ILE A 740 17.82 15.15 -44.62
CA ILE A 740 17.39 14.32 -45.76
C ILE A 740 17.07 12.88 -45.31
N ASN A 741 17.88 12.31 -44.43
CA ASN A 741 17.66 10.95 -43.91
C ASN A 741 16.40 10.85 -43.02
N ILE A 742 16.12 11.87 -42.21
CA ILE A 742 14.90 11.92 -41.39
C ILE A 742 13.64 11.97 -42.27
N ILE A 743 13.68 12.75 -43.35
CA ILE A 743 12.55 12.83 -44.31
C ILE A 743 12.33 11.47 -45.00
N PHE A 744 13.39 10.77 -45.39
CA PHE A 744 13.28 9.43 -45.97
C PHE A 744 12.66 8.41 -44.99
N CYS A 745 13.03 8.46 -43.70
CA CYS A 745 12.45 7.60 -42.67
C CYS A 745 10.96 7.88 -42.43
N ILE A 746 10.55 9.15 -42.43
CA ILE A 746 9.15 9.55 -42.24
C ILE A 746 8.31 9.11 -43.45
N VAL A 747 8.79 9.34 -44.67
CA VAL A 747 8.10 8.95 -45.91
C VAL A 747 7.99 7.42 -46.00
N GLY A 748 9.04 6.68 -45.66
CA GLY A 748 9.02 5.21 -45.60
C GLY A 748 8.03 4.67 -44.56
N SER A 749 7.93 5.33 -43.39
CA SER A 749 6.99 4.94 -42.33
C SER A 749 5.53 5.19 -42.74
N ILE A 750 5.25 6.31 -43.40
CA ILE A 750 3.91 6.63 -43.93
C ILE A 750 3.50 5.65 -45.03
N PHE A 751 4.44 5.25 -45.90
CA PHE A 751 4.22 4.25 -46.95
C PHE A 751 3.86 2.88 -46.37
N ILE A 752 4.58 2.42 -45.33
CA ILE A 752 4.30 1.14 -44.65
C ILE A 752 2.93 1.16 -43.96
N ILE A 753 2.56 2.26 -43.31
CA ILE A 753 1.25 2.41 -42.65
C ILE A 753 0.12 2.37 -43.68
N ARG A 754 0.31 2.96 -44.86
CA ARG A 754 -0.69 3.01 -45.93
C ARG A 754 -0.85 1.66 -46.65
N CYS A 755 0.26 0.97 -46.95
CA CYS A 755 0.25 -0.40 -47.48
C CYS A 755 -0.43 -1.39 -46.52
N ARG A 756 -0.20 -1.23 -45.20
CA ARG A 756 -0.84 -2.07 -44.18
C ARG A 756 -2.35 -1.82 -44.06
N LYS A 757 -2.81 -0.59 -44.32
CA LYS A 757 -4.23 -0.21 -44.26
C LYS A 757 -5.01 -0.67 -45.49
N GLU A 758 -4.39 -0.74 -46.67
CA GLU A 758 -5.01 -1.26 -47.91
C GLU A 758 -4.97 -2.80 -48.00
N LEU A 759 -3.95 -3.46 -47.43
CA LEU A 759 -3.89 -4.93 -47.31
C LEU A 759 -4.98 -5.54 -46.41
N LEU A 760 -5.60 -4.73 -45.55
CA LEU A 760 -6.64 -5.17 -44.62
C LEU A 760 -8.07 -4.97 -45.15
N THR A 761 -8.26 -4.36 -46.32
CA THR A 761 -9.61 -3.95 -46.78
C THR A 761 -10.05 -4.35 -48.19
N GLU A 762 -9.22 -4.80 -49.15
CA GLU A 762 -9.71 -5.33 -50.45
C GLU A 762 -8.85 -6.47 -51.06
N LYS A 763 -9.47 -7.30 -51.93
CA LYS A 763 -8.88 -8.49 -52.60
C LYS A 763 -7.66 -8.17 -53.51
N PRO A 764 -6.69 -9.10 -53.63
CA PRO A 764 -5.34 -8.83 -54.12
C PRO A 764 -5.20 -8.88 -55.66
N ALA A 765 -5.88 -7.99 -56.39
CA ALA A 765 -5.78 -7.93 -57.86
C ALA A 765 -5.63 -6.52 -58.45
N LYS A 766 -5.40 -5.48 -57.64
CA LYS A 766 -5.22 -4.09 -58.11
C LYS A 766 -3.96 -3.37 -57.63
N LEU A 767 -3.00 -4.07 -57.00
CA LEU A 767 -1.82 -3.44 -56.40
C LEU A 767 -0.64 -3.20 -57.37
N GLU A 768 -0.83 -3.37 -58.68
CA GLU A 768 0.29 -3.29 -59.64
C GLU A 768 0.45 -1.92 -60.32
N ILE A 769 -0.35 -0.91 -59.97
CA ILE A 769 -0.28 0.43 -60.61
C ILE A 769 -0.33 1.55 -59.58
N THR A 770 0.70 1.65 -58.72
CA THR A 770 0.80 2.79 -57.78
C THR A 770 2.22 3.31 -57.52
N LEU A 771 3.28 2.51 -57.75
CA LEU A 771 4.66 2.92 -57.44
C LEU A 771 5.21 4.00 -58.39
N ASP A 772 4.98 3.88 -59.70
CA ASP A 772 5.52 4.83 -60.68
C ASP A 772 4.96 6.24 -60.50
N LYS A 773 3.66 6.37 -60.16
CA LYS A 773 3.03 7.68 -59.91
C LYS A 773 3.56 8.38 -58.66
N ILE A 774 4.01 7.63 -57.66
CA ILE A 774 4.59 8.16 -56.42
C ILE A 774 6.03 8.62 -56.66
N PHE A 775 6.82 7.84 -57.40
CA PHE A 775 8.19 8.23 -57.77
C PHE A 775 8.22 9.44 -58.72
N ASP A 776 7.28 9.54 -59.64
CA ASP A 776 7.13 10.72 -60.51
C ASP A 776 6.75 11.98 -59.71
N GLY A 777 5.87 11.85 -58.71
CA GLY A 777 5.49 12.95 -57.83
C GLY A 777 6.65 13.46 -56.95
N ILE A 778 7.47 12.54 -56.42
CA ILE A 778 8.66 12.87 -55.63
C ILE A 778 9.74 13.49 -56.53
N GLY A 779 9.97 12.94 -57.72
CA GLY A 779 10.90 13.50 -58.70
C GLY A 779 10.53 14.89 -59.19
N ALA A 780 9.23 15.20 -59.31
CA ALA A 780 8.74 16.55 -59.65
C ALA A 780 8.95 17.54 -58.50
N PHE A 781 8.82 17.10 -57.24
CA PHE A 781 9.05 17.93 -56.05
C PHE A 781 10.52 18.36 -55.93
N PHE A 782 11.47 17.43 -56.15
CA PHE A 782 12.91 17.73 -56.09
C PHE A 782 13.40 18.63 -57.24
N ARG A 783 12.89 18.42 -58.47
CA ARG A 783 13.22 19.25 -59.64
C ARG A 783 12.77 20.71 -59.51
N LYS A 784 11.70 20.99 -58.75
CA LYS A 784 11.11 22.33 -58.65
C LYS A 784 11.66 23.16 -57.48
N LYS A 785 12.26 22.55 -56.46
CA LYS A 785 12.67 23.23 -55.22
C LYS A 785 14.16 23.19 -54.87
N ILE A 786 14.97 22.27 -55.42
CA ILE A 786 16.37 22.10 -54.97
C ILE A 786 17.42 22.49 -56.02
N PHE A 787 17.08 22.52 -57.32
CA PHE A 787 18.01 22.93 -58.38
C PHE A 787 17.49 24.15 -59.16
N PRO A 788 17.98 25.37 -58.89
CA PRO A 788 17.89 26.46 -59.85
C PRO A 788 18.95 26.23 -60.94
N LYS A 789 18.49 26.13 -62.20
CA LYS A 789 19.22 26.29 -63.48
C LYS A 789 20.75 26.07 -63.45
N GLU A 790 21.21 24.97 -64.03
CA GLU A 790 22.61 24.83 -64.45
C GLU A 790 22.94 25.85 -65.57
N ALA A 791 24.14 26.44 -65.49
CA ALA A 791 24.86 27.01 -66.61
C ALA A 791 25.93 25.99 -67.07
N PRO A 792 26.29 25.97 -68.37
CA PRO A 792 26.66 24.73 -69.06
C PRO A 792 28.15 24.37 -68.89
N MET A 793 28.47 23.09 -68.87
CA MET A 793 29.81 22.60 -69.23
C MET A 793 29.73 21.63 -70.40
N THR A 794 30.50 21.96 -71.42
CA THR A 794 30.77 21.25 -72.66
C THR A 794 31.33 19.85 -72.42
N ALA A 795 30.86 18.91 -73.22
CA ALA A 795 31.43 17.58 -73.34
C ALA A 795 32.84 17.65 -73.94
N ASP A 796 33.78 16.89 -73.40
CA ASP A 796 34.85 16.32 -74.20
C ASP A 796 34.99 14.82 -73.89
N ALA A 797 35.00 14.07 -74.96
CA ALA A 797 34.96 12.62 -75.02
C ALA A 797 36.39 12.12 -75.25
N SER A 798 37.05 11.65 -74.21
CA SER A 798 38.21 10.77 -74.41
C SER A 798 38.46 9.90 -73.19
N THR A 799 38.70 8.63 -73.46
CA THR A 799 39.12 7.55 -72.55
C THR A 799 37.98 6.88 -71.76
N GLY A 800 37.36 5.90 -72.42
CA GLY A 800 36.51 4.93 -71.76
C GLY A 800 37.32 4.01 -70.84
N VAL A 801 36.90 3.94 -69.58
CA VAL A 801 36.99 2.73 -68.77
C VAL A 801 35.74 2.68 -67.92
N ILE A 802 34.98 1.61 -68.07
CA ILE A 802 33.85 1.26 -67.22
C ILE A 802 34.38 0.98 -65.82
N ASN A 803 33.89 1.68 -64.81
CA ASN A 803 33.75 1.07 -63.50
C ASN A 803 32.52 1.64 -62.78
N LYS A 804 31.50 0.79 -62.61
CA LYS A 804 30.37 1.05 -61.72
C LYS A 804 30.90 1.10 -60.28
N ARG A 805 30.72 2.23 -59.60
CA ARG A 805 30.36 2.27 -58.18
C ARG A 805 29.38 3.40 -57.95
#